data_AF-A0AA44YEJ7-F1
#
_entry.id   AF-A0AA44YEJ7-F1
#
_cell.length_a   1.000
_cell.length_b   1.000
_cell.length_c   1.000
_cell.angle_alpha   90.00
_cell.angle_beta   90.00
_cell.angle_gamma   90.00
#
_symmetry.space_group_name_H-M   'P 1'
#
loop_
_entity.id
_entity.type
_entity.pdbx_description
1 polymer ?
#
loop_
_entity_poly.entity_id
_entity_poly.type
_entity_poly.pdbx_seq_one_letter_code
_entity_poly.pdbx_strand_id
1 'polypeptide(L)'
;MASSLPEQNKWEPSVYQLEKDTPVLGGPGGPDNMQAQQLANRTLYLKSIVDGLQSGDTPYSSLEKAIDAIAAGIIPEGSKFSVRSDNPDYWMEEYVNQAGTPVKTGKFLLDGSAITKLITFDDNGNAILINDVDEQSLIVIGDSAGVHLTGMDGSVQERLGAIGKDRAPFILTLSDVEKLAIGVINDFGHLNLPHLPDSVQNMLNSHRRRIEKIINNRRYLDIRECGYYPGRGENALHAIQLAINTLYAAGGGVLYLPEGIYPLSSHIVPRSGVAVIGAGMGKTVLMPYKANAAFRYIGKNGNTITYLDNCVFSDFTIDGINQVLPSNGVYIPDIKGMFFQYYSNTIIDRVEIKNTGATGLGLDFPDNVWINRVRTQNCGRLGTDTGTGEPADINTPILRRPLGASGIGLGTGAKDVEVIFVSETVNISNMNFGIFFEPQLAGAAKGAVCVNNVCIGNFAGIADCGIDGLLTAGNVMDSNKYGFLLYPGTNLGGKPGRRGLVTNNLICNSLSHGVYSYSQKTDPLLGEYQFVSNKIRGNAEDGINHRYTSPAVKISSIVIHGNDIYENGRHGIHFEAGNIAINTDITNNRIWANGKLSSGNAININVPMLGCSITSNKLRDILQFDSEGQPAPTQQYPVNVSAALTDTDISFNHCVGNAANTFNLTGTQTRVTTFSNAGIQ
;
A
#
# COMPACT_ATOMS: atom_id res chain seq x y z
N MET A 1 82.83 -41.94 58.72
CA MET A 1 82.45 -40.52 58.86
C MET A 1 81.03 -40.39 58.35
N ALA A 2 80.10 -39.86 59.15
CA ALA A 2 78.72 -39.66 58.72
C ALA A 2 78.65 -38.39 57.86
N SER A 3 78.05 -38.49 56.67
CA SER A 3 77.83 -37.33 55.80
C SER A 3 76.55 -36.60 56.25
N SER A 4 76.62 -35.28 56.40
CA SER A 4 75.48 -34.42 56.70
C SER A 4 74.85 -33.87 55.41
N LEU A 5 73.57 -33.47 55.49
CA LEU A 5 72.90 -32.75 54.41
C LEU A 5 73.47 -31.33 54.28
N PRO A 6 73.85 -30.86 53.07
CA PRO A 6 74.37 -29.50 52.88
C PRO A 6 73.26 -28.44 52.99
N GLU A 7 73.13 -27.84 54.17
CA GLU A 7 72.18 -26.75 54.42
C GLU A 7 72.53 -25.46 53.66
N GLN A 8 71.52 -24.79 53.12
CA GLN A 8 71.62 -23.50 52.44
C GLN A 8 70.64 -22.52 53.08
N ASN A 9 71.10 -21.30 53.32
CA ASN A 9 70.25 -20.20 53.80
C ASN A 9 69.30 -19.74 52.69
N LYS A 10 68.23 -20.50 52.45
CA LYS A 10 67.19 -20.20 51.46
C LYS A 10 65.84 -20.71 51.90
N TRP A 11 64.80 -19.96 51.55
CA TRP A 11 63.43 -20.43 51.70
C TRP A 11 63.03 -21.30 50.51
N GLU A 12 62.90 -22.61 50.73
CA GLU A 12 62.40 -23.51 49.69
C GLU A 12 60.91 -23.24 49.46
N PRO A 13 60.41 -23.20 48.22
CA PRO A 13 58.99 -22.90 47.95
C PRO A 13 58.04 -24.02 48.38
N SER A 14 58.49 -25.27 48.36
CA SER A 14 57.73 -26.44 48.81
C SER A 14 58.65 -27.45 49.51
N VAL A 15 58.04 -28.35 50.28
CA VAL A 15 58.70 -29.58 50.74
C VAL A 15 58.18 -30.68 49.84
N TYR A 16 59.09 -31.40 49.19
CA TYR A 16 58.77 -32.53 48.32
C TYR A 16 57.97 -33.58 49.11
N GLN A 17 57.13 -34.37 48.45
CA GLN A 17 56.43 -35.51 49.05
C GLN A 17 56.96 -36.77 48.38
N LEU A 18 57.39 -37.76 49.16
CA LEU A 18 57.73 -39.07 48.61
C LEU A 18 56.44 -39.73 48.11
N GLU A 19 56.44 -40.11 46.84
CA GLU A 19 55.35 -40.84 46.20
C GLU A 19 55.63 -42.34 46.18
N LYS A 20 54.60 -43.15 45.95
CA LYS A 20 54.73 -44.63 45.99
C LYS A 20 55.72 -45.18 44.96
N ASP A 21 55.98 -44.43 43.90
CA ASP A 21 56.93 -44.73 42.83
C ASP A 21 58.30 -44.04 43.02
N THR A 22 58.47 -43.27 44.10
CA THR A 22 59.76 -42.64 44.40
C THR A 22 60.76 -43.70 44.87
N PRO A 23 61.90 -43.85 44.18
CA PRO A 23 62.88 -44.86 44.55
C PRO A 23 63.55 -44.51 45.88
N VAL A 24 63.68 -45.50 46.77
CA VAL A 24 64.36 -45.37 48.08
C VAL A 24 65.87 -45.25 47.87
N LEU A 25 66.32 -44.03 47.56
CA LEU A 25 67.68 -43.69 47.19
C LEU A 25 68.19 -42.58 48.10
N GLY A 26 69.08 -42.94 49.02
CA GLY A 26 69.88 -42.02 49.82
C GLY A 26 71.13 -41.50 49.07
N GLY A 27 71.88 -40.62 49.72
CA GLY A 27 73.07 -39.98 49.15
C GLY A 27 72.80 -38.61 48.51
N PRO A 28 73.84 -37.93 47.98
CA PRO A 28 73.71 -36.60 47.37
C PRO A 28 72.76 -36.63 46.17
N GLY A 29 71.69 -35.83 46.21
CA GLY A 29 70.68 -35.76 45.15
C GLY A 29 69.65 -36.90 45.16
N GLY A 30 69.69 -37.79 46.14
CA GLY A 30 68.69 -38.84 46.34
C GLY A 30 67.34 -38.27 46.82
N PRO A 31 66.19 -38.69 46.26
CA PRO A 31 64.88 -38.16 46.59
C PRO A 31 64.49 -38.34 48.07
N ASP A 32 64.96 -39.41 48.73
CA ASP A 32 64.70 -39.65 50.16
C ASP A 32 65.27 -38.56 51.06
N ASN A 33 66.37 -37.92 50.63
CA ASN A 33 67.04 -36.86 51.36
C ASN A 33 66.48 -35.46 51.05
N MET A 34 65.65 -35.31 50.00
CA MET A 34 65.18 -34.00 49.55
C MET A 34 64.28 -33.30 50.56
N GLN A 35 63.33 -34.01 51.16
CA GLN A 35 62.39 -33.41 52.12
C GLN A 35 63.13 -32.85 53.35
N ALA A 36 64.06 -33.64 53.89
CA ALA A 36 64.89 -33.27 55.03
C ALA A 36 65.82 -32.09 54.68
N GLN A 37 66.43 -32.11 53.49
CA GLN A 37 67.28 -31.02 53.01
C GLN A 37 66.51 -29.70 52.88
N GLN A 38 65.28 -29.76 52.35
CA GLN A 38 64.46 -28.58 52.15
C GLN A 38 64.00 -27.95 53.48
N LEU A 39 63.66 -28.79 54.46
CA LEU A 39 63.33 -28.32 55.81
C LEU A 39 64.55 -27.73 56.54
N ALA A 40 65.72 -28.35 56.39
CA ALA A 40 66.95 -27.83 56.97
C ALA A 40 67.29 -26.44 56.38
N ASN A 41 67.14 -26.25 55.07
CA ASN A 41 67.35 -24.96 54.40
C ASN A 41 66.40 -23.86 54.93
N ARG A 42 65.10 -24.16 55.05
CA ARG A 42 64.11 -23.24 55.61
C ARG A 42 64.41 -22.90 57.07
N THR A 43 64.86 -23.88 57.85
CA THR A 43 65.20 -23.69 59.26
C THR A 43 66.44 -22.81 59.42
N LEU A 44 67.48 -23.03 58.62
CA LEU A 44 68.67 -22.17 58.60
C LEU A 44 68.33 -20.74 58.14
N TYR A 45 67.41 -20.60 57.18
CA TYR A 45 66.89 -19.30 56.75
C TYR A 45 66.18 -18.55 57.88
N LEU A 46 65.23 -19.20 58.57
CA LEU A 46 64.54 -18.62 59.71
C LEU A 46 65.49 -18.32 60.88
N LYS A 47 66.42 -19.22 61.16
CA LYS A 47 67.46 -19.00 62.16
C LYS A 47 68.32 -17.79 61.82
N SER A 48 68.70 -17.58 60.56
CA SER A 48 69.48 -16.40 60.15
C SER A 48 68.71 -15.09 60.32
N ILE A 49 67.38 -15.11 60.14
CA ILE A 49 66.51 -13.96 60.41
C ILE A 49 66.42 -13.70 61.91
N VAL A 50 66.26 -14.75 62.73
CA VAL A 50 66.15 -14.63 64.20
C VAL A 50 67.50 -14.23 64.82
N ASP A 51 68.60 -14.83 64.39
CA ASP A 51 69.96 -14.46 64.82
C ASP A 51 70.28 -13.01 64.40
N GLY A 52 69.82 -12.58 63.21
CA GLY A 52 69.91 -11.20 62.75
C GLY A 52 69.07 -10.22 63.59
N LEU A 53 67.91 -10.65 64.09
CA LEU A 53 67.05 -9.86 64.98
C LEU A 53 67.53 -9.81 66.44
N GLN A 54 68.38 -10.76 66.87
CA GLN A 54 68.92 -10.81 68.24
C GLN A 54 70.35 -10.26 68.39
N SER A 55 71.05 -9.96 67.30
CA SER A 55 72.46 -9.50 67.35
C SER A 55 72.72 -8.07 66.84
N GLY A 56 71.70 -7.30 66.45
CA GLY A 56 71.84 -5.91 66.05
C GLY A 56 70.85 -4.97 66.76
N ASP A 57 71.38 -3.95 67.44
CA ASP A 57 70.70 -2.68 67.77
C ASP A 57 69.73 -2.61 68.96
N THR A 58 70.08 -3.18 70.12
CA THR A 58 69.59 -2.60 71.38
C THR A 58 70.59 -1.56 71.89
N PRO A 59 70.20 -0.28 72.05
CA PRO A 59 71.10 0.74 72.55
C PRO A 59 71.50 0.45 74.00
N TYR A 60 72.74 0.73 74.35
CA TYR A 60 73.19 0.70 75.75
C TYR A 60 72.33 1.67 76.57
N SER A 61 71.99 1.25 77.79
CA SER A 61 71.10 2.02 78.67
C SER A 61 71.70 3.35 79.12
N SER A 62 73.03 3.50 79.07
CA SER A 62 73.75 4.73 79.38
C SER A 62 75.14 4.71 78.74
N LEU A 63 75.78 5.88 78.63
CA LEU A 63 77.13 6.00 78.06
C LEU A 63 78.16 5.24 78.91
N GLU A 64 77.97 5.21 80.23
CA GLU A 64 78.81 4.49 81.19
C GLU A 64 78.82 2.98 80.92
N LYS A 65 77.65 2.38 80.66
CA LYS A 65 77.55 0.96 80.27
C LYS A 65 78.26 0.65 78.96
N ALA A 66 78.26 1.60 78.03
CA ALA A 66 78.97 1.44 76.78
C ALA A 66 80.50 1.57 76.97
N ILE A 67 80.96 2.43 77.89
CA ILE A 67 82.38 2.52 78.28
C ILE A 67 82.84 1.20 78.90
N ASP A 68 82.06 0.62 79.80
CA ASP A 68 82.35 -0.70 80.39
C ASP A 68 82.46 -1.79 79.29
N ALA A 69 81.57 -1.75 78.30
CA ALA A 69 81.59 -2.68 77.17
C ALA A 69 82.80 -2.47 76.24
N ILE A 70 83.27 -1.23 76.06
CA ILE A 70 84.53 -0.93 75.38
C ILE A 70 85.72 -1.50 76.17
N ALA A 71 85.77 -1.26 77.48
CA ALA A 71 86.84 -1.76 78.35
C ALA A 71 86.88 -3.30 78.40
N ALA A 72 85.71 -3.95 78.33
CA ALA A 72 85.57 -5.40 78.25
C ALA A 72 85.86 -5.98 76.84
N GLY A 73 86.15 -5.14 75.85
CA GLY A 73 86.43 -5.55 74.47
C GLY A 73 85.21 -6.00 73.66
N ILE A 74 83.99 -5.77 74.18
CA ILE A 74 82.72 -6.12 73.52
C ILE A 74 82.42 -5.15 72.36
N ILE A 75 82.84 -3.89 72.48
CA ILE A 75 82.77 -2.89 71.40
C ILE A 75 84.18 -2.67 70.84
N PRO A 76 84.53 -3.27 69.69
CA PRO A 76 85.86 -3.14 69.10
C PRO A 76 86.19 -1.70 68.67
N GLU A 77 87.48 -1.38 68.56
CA GLU A 77 87.94 -0.12 67.98
C GLU A 77 87.32 0.10 66.59
N GLY A 78 86.84 1.33 66.34
CA GLY A 78 86.17 1.74 65.10
C GLY A 78 84.72 1.26 64.95
N SER A 79 84.21 0.46 65.90
CA SER A 79 82.83 -0.04 65.84
C SER A 79 81.84 1.02 66.35
N LYS A 80 80.71 1.12 65.65
CA LYS A 80 79.59 1.99 66.02
C LYS A 80 78.65 1.29 66.98
N PHE A 81 78.06 2.06 67.88
CA PHE A 81 77.07 1.57 68.83
C PHE A 81 76.11 2.70 69.20
N SER A 82 74.92 2.34 69.66
CA SER A 82 73.91 3.30 70.08
C SER A 82 73.77 3.32 71.59
N VAL A 83 73.50 4.48 72.14
CA VAL A 83 73.24 4.71 73.57
C VAL A 83 71.92 5.45 73.72
N ARG A 84 71.14 5.15 74.76
CA ARG A 84 69.98 5.97 75.13
C ARG A 84 70.41 7.41 75.40
N SER A 85 69.72 8.38 74.78
CA SER A 85 70.06 9.79 74.91
C SER A 85 69.46 10.38 76.17
N ASP A 86 70.15 11.35 76.77
CA ASP A 86 69.62 12.20 77.83
C ASP A 86 68.86 13.43 77.25
N ASN A 87 68.90 13.64 75.93
CA ASN A 87 68.12 14.67 75.26
C ASN A 87 66.66 14.20 75.11
N PRO A 88 65.66 14.95 75.63
CA PRO A 88 64.26 14.54 75.58
C PRO A 88 63.70 14.37 74.16
N ASP A 89 64.31 14.98 73.14
CA ASP A 89 63.85 14.85 71.75
C ASP A 89 64.44 13.61 71.03
N TYR A 90 65.43 12.94 71.62
CA TYR A 90 66.16 11.82 70.99
C TYR A 90 65.98 10.51 71.77
N TRP A 91 65.52 9.46 71.08
CA TRP A 91 65.38 8.12 71.66
C TRP A 91 66.72 7.39 71.84
N MET A 92 67.69 7.67 70.97
CA MET A 92 69.07 7.18 71.07
C MET A 92 70.04 8.02 70.24
N GLU A 93 71.32 8.00 70.61
CA GLU A 93 72.42 8.63 69.88
C GLU A 93 73.47 7.59 69.49
N GLU A 94 74.05 7.73 68.29
CA GLU A 94 75.12 6.87 67.78
C GLU A 94 76.50 7.41 68.19
N TYR A 95 77.33 6.50 68.68
CA TYR A 95 78.73 6.71 69.03
C TYR A 95 79.61 5.76 68.23
N VAL A 96 80.89 6.09 68.12
CA VAL A 96 81.95 5.20 67.63
C VAL A 96 83.00 5.05 68.72
N ASN A 97 83.50 3.83 68.93
CA ASN A 97 84.67 3.62 69.78
C ASN A 97 85.91 4.11 69.02
N GLN A 98 86.51 5.21 69.48
CA GLN A 98 87.71 5.79 68.89
C GLN A 98 88.81 5.88 69.94
N ALA A 99 89.90 5.16 69.71
CA ALA A 99 91.02 4.96 70.62
C ALA A 99 90.59 4.55 72.04
N GLY A 100 89.62 3.64 72.16
CA GLY A 100 89.08 3.20 73.45
C GLY A 100 88.13 4.19 74.13
N THR A 101 87.71 5.26 73.45
CA THR A 101 86.79 6.29 73.99
C THR A 101 85.54 6.43 73.11
N PRO A 102 84.33 6.50 73.68
CA PRO A 102 83.12 6.86 72.91
C PRO A 102 83.19 8.27 72.32
N VAL A 103 83.01 8.40 71.01
CA VAL A 103 82.88 9.69 70.32
C VAL A 103 81.53 9.75 69.59
N LYS A 104 80.73 10.80 69.83
CA LYS A 104 79.43 11.00 69.14
C LYS A 104 79.64 11.15 67.63
N THR A 105 78.83 10.46 66.82
CA THR A 105 78.88 10.60 65.36
C THR A 105 77.98 11.73 64.83
N GLY A 106 77.05 12.21 65.67
CA GLY A 106 76.03 13.20 65.30
C GLY A 106 74.75 12.58 64.70
N LYS A 107 74.68 11.26 64.53
CA LYS A 107 73.44 10.56 64.16
C LYS A 107 72.64 10.18 65.40
N PHE A 108 71.34 10.37 65.35
CA PHE A 108 70.40 10.05 66.43
C PHE A 108 69.08 9.53 65.86
N LEU A 109 68.32 8.83 66.69
CA LEU A 109 66.92 8.50 66.42
C LEU A 109 66.04 9.43 67.25
N LEU A 110 65.05 10.07 66.63
CA LEU A 110 64.09 10.95 67.30
C LEU A 110 63.15 10.15 68.21
N ASP A 111 62.73 10.76 69.32
CA ASP A 111 61.69 10.20 70.20
C ASP A 111 60.31 10.24 69.51
N GLY A 112 59.45 9.26 69.82
CA GLY A 112 58.11 9.16 69.25
C GLY A 112 57.23 10.39 69.49
N SER A 113 57.51 11.15 70.57
CA SER A 113 56.86 12.43 70.86
C SER A 113 57.29 13.58 69.94
N ALA A 114 58.45 13.49 69.30
CA ALA A 114 58.90 14.46 68.29
C ALA A 114 58.23 14.23 66.92
N ILE A 115 57.79 13.00 66.64
CA ILE A 115 57.02 12.65 65.43
C ILE A 115 55.58 13.18 65.50
N THR A 116 55.00 13.31 66.70
CA THR A 116 53.63 13.84 66.89
C THR A 116 53.52 15.35 66.60
N LYS A 117 54.64 16.08 66.52
CA LYS A 117 54.65 17.49 66.11
C LYS A 117 54.58 17.70 64.59
N LEU A 118 54.68 16.63 63.78
CA LEU A 118 54.69 16.72 62.32
C LEU A 118 53.34 16.34 61.68
N ILE A 119 52.39 15.78 62.43
CA ILE A 119 51.04 15.45 61.96
C ILE A 119 50.05 15.88 63.05
N THR A 120 49.38 16.99 62.82
CA THR A 120 48.36 17.51 63.71
C THR A 120 47.01 16.92 63.31
N PHE A 121 46.16 16.61 64.28
CA PHE A 121 44.79 16.18 64.05
C PHE A 121 43.83 17.25 64.59
N ASP A 122 42.69 17.46 63.92
CA ASP A 122 41.65 18.33 64.44
C ASP A 122 40.85 17.62 65.57
N ASP A 123 39.94 18.36 66.22
CA ASP A 123 39.08 17.84 67.29
C ASP A 123 38.18 16.67 66.85
N ASN A 124 38.05 16.42 65.55
CA ASN A 124 37.27 15.33 64.96
C ASN A 124 38.13 14.13 64.55
N GLY A 125 39.45 14.17 64.77
CA GLY A 125 40.38 13.08 64.45
C GLY A 125 40.85 13.04 62.99
N ASN A 126 40.65 14.12 62.22
CA ASN A 126 41.09 14.22 60.83
C ASN A 126 42.54 14.66 60.73
N ALA A 127 43.28 14.16 59.73
CA ALA A 127 44.69 14.51 59.53
C ALA A 127 44.84 15.88 58.87
N ILE A 128 45.65 16.77 59.48
CA ILE A 128 45.94 18.11 58.98
C ILE A 128 47.30 18.11 58.28
N LEU A 129 47.34 18.54 57.02
CA LEU A 129 48.57 18.48 56.19
C LEU A 129 49.28 19.83 56.04
N ILE A 130 48.59 20.97 56.18
CA ILE A 130 49.16 22.32 56.06
C ILE A 130 48.38 23.26 56.98
N ASN A 131 49.09 23.98 57.87
CA ASN A 131 48.57 25.13 58.62
C ASN A 131 49.10 26.43 58.00
N ASP A 132 48.38 27.54 58.17
CA ASP A 132 48.92 28.86 57.87
C ASP A 132 49.84 29.39 59.00
N VAL A 133 50.36 30.60 58.83
CA VAL A 133 51.28 31.25 59.79
C VAL A 133 50.62 31.56 61.14
N ASP A 134 49.29 31.49 61.23
CA ASP A 134 48.48 31.73 62.43
C ASP A 134 47.91 30.41 63.00
N GLU A 135 48.48 29.27 62.61
CA GLU A 135 48.12 27.90 63.06
C GLU A 135 46.70 27.44 62.67
N GLN A 136 46.03 28.13 61.74
CA GLN A 136 44.76 27.63 61.20
C GLN A 136 45.00 26.55 60.14
N SER A 137 44.26 25.44 60.25
CA SER A 137 44.31 24.36 59.26
C SER A 137 43.84 24.88 57.90
N LEU A 138 44.56 24.59 56.81
CA LEU A 138 44.20 24.98 55.44
C LEU A 138 43.62 23.81 54.64
N ILE A 139 44.15 22.60 54.85
CA ILE A 139 43.75 21.38 54.16
C ILE A 139 43.63 20.25 55.19
N VAL A 140 42.45 19.61 55.19
CA VAL A 140 42.10 18.52 56.10
C VAL A 140 41.67 17.31 55.28
N ILE A 141 42.17 16.11 55.62
CA ILE A 141 41.67 14.86 55.04
C ILE A 141 40.74 14.21 56.05
N GLY A 142 39.46 14.10 55.68
CA GLY A 142 38.41 13.51 56.51
C GLY A 142 38.56 11.99 56.65
N ASP A 143 37.98 11.44 57.71
CA ASP A 143 37.90 10.00 58.02
C ASP A 143 37.38 9.11 56.86
N SER A 144 36.62 9.69 55.94
CA SER A 144 35.99 9.07 54.78
C SER A 144 36.74 9.33 53.47
N ALA A 145 38.02 9.72 53.56
CA ALA A 145 38.95 9.98 52.45
C ALA A 145 38.55 11.18 51.53
N GLY A 146 37.69 12.08 52.03
CA GLY A 146 37.40 13.37 51.39
C GLY A 146 38.48 14.41 51.69
N VAL A 147 38.80 15.27 50.71
CA VAL A 147 39.71 16.41 50.91
C VAL A 147 38.87 17.63 51.23
N HIS A 148 39.13 18.29 52.35
CA HIS A 148 38.43 19.49 52.79
C HIS A 148 39.38 20.68 52.79
N LEU A 149 38.85 21.83 52.35
CA LEU A 149 39.53 23.13 52.42
C LEU A 149 38.82 23.98 53.46
N THR A 150 39.58 24.55 54.39
CA THR A 150 39.02 25.33 55.49
C THR A 150 38.28 26.56 54.96
N GLY A 151 37.06 26.79 55.48
CA GLY A 151 36.15 27.84 55.01
C GLY A 151 35.18 27.41 53.90
N MET A 152 35.23 26.15 53.44
CA MET A 152 34.26 25.59 52.49
C MET A 152 33.37 24.54 53.16
N ASP A 153 32.04 24.63 53.00
CA ASP A 153 31.15 23.56 53.45
C ASP A 153 31.29 22.32 52.53
N GLY A 154 31.46 21.13 53.13
CA GLY A 154 31.60 19.86 52.41
C GLY A 154 33.00 19.59 51.83
N SER A 155 33.19 18.40 51.27
CA SER A 155 34.47 17.99 50.65
C SER A 155 34.65 18.60 49.25
N VAL A 156 35.90 18.72 48.81
CA VAL A 156 36.27 19.13 47.44
C VAL A 156 35.66 18.18 46.41
N GLN A 157 35.54 16.89 46.72
CA GLN A 157 34.91 15.88 45.88
C GLN A 157 33.40 16.12 45.71
N GLU A 158 32.68 16.49 46.77
CA GLU A 158 31.27 16.88 46.70
C GLU A 158 31.08 18.15 45.89
N ARG A 159 31.98 19.14 46.06
CA ARG A 159 31.99 20.38 45.29
C ARG A 159 32.28 20.11 43.79
N LEU A 160 33.24 19.26 43.47
CA LEU A 160 33.52 18.82 42.08
C LEU A 160 32.35 18.05 41.46
N GLY A 161 31.63 17.24 42.27
CA GLY A 161 30.38 16.60 41.85
C GLY A 161 29.26 17.61 41.49
N ALA A 162 29.27 18.81 42.10
CA ALA A 162 28.36 19.89 41.77
C ALA A 162 28.77 20.71 40.53
N ILE A 163 30.07 20.81 40.23
CA ILE A 163 30.59 21.47 39.00
C ILE A 163 30.15 20.70 37.73
N GLY A 164 29.86 19.40 37.84
CA GLY A 164 29.23 18.61 36.77
C GLY A 164 27.73 18.87 36.55
N LYS A 165 27.11 19.81 37.28
CA LYS A 165 25.67 20.11 37.24
C LYS A 165 25.33 21.59 37.03
N ASP A 166 26.27 22.42 36.57
CA ASP A 166 25.88 23.74 36.09
C ASP A 166 25.36 23.66 34.65
N ARG A 167 24.02 23.56 34.56
CA ARG A 167 23.26 23.72 33.33
C ARG A 167 23.24 25.21 32.98
N ALA A 168 24.10 25.63 32.07
CA ALA A 168 23.91 26.87 31.33
C ALA A 168 23.31 26.56 29.93
N PRO A 169 21.96 26.54 29.75
CA PRO A 169 21.37 26.33 28.43
C PRO A 169 21.42 27.59 27.54
N PHE A 170 21.92 28.73 28.03
CA PHE A 170 21.92 30.01 27.30
C PHE A 170 23.30 30.53 26.90
N ILE A 171 24.40 29.87 27.30
CA ILE A 171 25.76 30.33 26.97
C ILE A 171 26.43 29.49 25.86
N LEU A 172 25.78 28.41 25.43
CA LEU A 172 26.29 27.46 24.41
C LEU A 172 25.46 27.47 23.11
N THR A 173 24.59 28.47 22.91
CA THR A 173 23.94 28.70 21.61
C THR A 173 24.12 30.15 21.20
N LEU A 174 24.56 30.36 19.96
CA LEU A 174 24.65 31.68 19.34
C LEU A 174 23.26 32.34 19.37
N SER A 175 23.22 33.61 19.75
CA SER A 175 22.00 34.43 19.72
C SER A 175 21.44 34.52 18.31
N ASP A 176 20.14 34.80 18.18
CA ASP A 176 19.50 34.96 16.86
C ASP A 176 20.15 36.09 16.05
N VAL A 177 20.74 37.08 16.71
CA VAL A 177 21.50 38.17 16.09
C VAL A 177 22.83 37.67 15.50
N GLU A 178 23.54 36.78 16.19
CA GLU A 178 24.80 36.19 15.70
C GLU A 178 24.58 35.23 14.53
N LYS A 179 23.48 34.46 14.55
CA LYS A 179 23.09 33.60 13.42
C LYS A 179 22.71 34.39 12.17
N LEU A 180 22.23 35.63 12.30
CA LEU A 180 21.79 36.47 11.18
C LEU A 180 22.95 37.18 10.45
N ALA A 181 24.15 37.24 11.03
CA ALA A 181 25.23 38.08 10.50
C ALA A 181 26.26 37.32 9.65
N ILE A 182 26.63 36.08 9.98
CA ILE A 182 27.69 35.29 9.32
C ILE A 182 27.36 33.78 9.49
N GLY A 183 27.79 32.90 8.59
CA GLY A 183 27.70 31.44 8.82
C GLY A 183 28.68 31.01 9.92
N VAL A 184 28.20 30.36 10.98
CA VAL A 184 29.00 30.06 12.19
C VAL A 184 28.94 28.58 12.54
N ILE A 185 30.06 28.03 13.02
CA ILE A 185 30.13 26.66 13.55
C ILE A 185 29.87 26.72 15.07
N ASN A 186 28.90 25.96 15.56
CA ASN A 186 28.61 25.89 16.99
C ASN A 186 29.61 24.97 17.73
N ASP A 187 29.55 24.95 19.06
CA ASP A 187 30.47 24.18 19.90
C ASP A 187 30.37 22.66 19.73
N PHE A 188 29.34 22.17 19.05
CA PHE A 188 29.17 20.78 18.63
C PHE A 188 29.75 20.51 17.22
N GLY A 189 30.41 21.50 16.60
CA GLY A 189 30.96 21.40 15.24
C GLY A 189 29.91 21.51 14.13
N HIS A 190 28.66 21.89 14.43
CA HIS A 190 27.60 22.03 13.42
C HIS A 190 27.58 23.43 12.80
N LEU A 191 27.42 23.49 11.48
CA LEU A 191 27.33 24.72 10.72
C LEU A 191 25.91 25.30 10.80
N ASN A 192 25.79 26.55 11.25
CA ASN A 192 24.56 27.33 11.26
C ASN A 192 24.71 28.45 10.23
N LEU A 193 23.77 28.54 9.28
CA LEU A 193 23.77 29.57 8.25
C LEU A 193 22.66 30.59 8.52
N PRO A 194 22.83 31.85 8.11
CA PRO A 194 21.79 32.87 8.23
C PRO A 194 20.46 32.43 7.60
N HIS A 195 19.37 32.76 8.28
CA HIS A 195 17.98 32.45 7.89
C HIS A 195 17.59 30.96 7.87
N LEU A 196 18.48 30.04 8.27
CA LEU A 196 18.10 28.65 8.50
C LEU A 196 17.58 28.47 9.94
N PRO A 197 16.51 27.68 10.13
CA PRO A 197 15.86 27.53 11.43
C PRO A 197 16.66 26.69 12.44
N ASP A 198 17.69 25.95 12.00
CA ASP A 198 18.57 25.11 12.83
C ASP A 198 19.91 24.88 12.08
N SER A 199 20.85 24.16 12.66
CA SER A 199 22.11 23.81 12.01
C SER A 199 21.90 22.91 10.79
N VAL A 200 22.77 23.04 9.79
CA VAL A 200 22.75 22.24 8.56
C VAL A 200 22.77 20.74 8.90
N GLN A 201 23.58 20.31 9.86
CA GLN A 201 23.67 18.92 10.31
C GLN A 201 22.36 18.43 10.96
N ASN A 202 21.72 19.24 11.81
CA ASN A 202 20.44 18.88 12.44
C ASN A 202 19.31 18.83 11.41
N MET A 203 19.28 19.79 10.48
CA MET A 203 18.34 19.80 9.37
C MET A 203 18.53 18.57 8.47
N LEU A 204 19.77 18.19 8.15
CA LEU A 204 20.10 16.97 7.39
C LEU A 204 19.69 15.69 8.14
N ASN A 205 19.90 15.61 9.46
CA ASN A 205 19.48 14.47 10.27
C ASN A 205 17.94 14.40 10.43
N SER A 206 17.26 15.54 10.51
CA SER A 206 15.80 15.62 10.50
C SER A 206 15.24 15.17 9.14
N HIS A 207 15.83 15.65 8.04
CA HIS A 207 15.53 15.19 6.69
C HIS A 207 15.80 13.70 6.53
N ARG A 208 16.93 13.18 7.01
CA ARG A 208 17.26 11.75 7.02
C ARG A 208 16.18 10.96 7.77
N ARG A 209 15.80 11.33 9.00
CA ARG A 209 14.72 10.65 9.75
C ARG A 209 13.37 10.71 9.04
N ARG A 210 13.06 11.81 8.37
CA ARG A 210 11.83 11.95 7.57
C ARG A 210 11.88 11.06 6.33
N ILE A 211 13.02 11.01 5.65
CA ILE A 211 13.30 10.12 4.52
C ILE A 211 13.23 8.66 4.99
N GLU A 212 13.86 8.30 6.10
CA GLU A 212 13.78 6.98 6.74
C GLU A 212 12.35 6.63 7.12
N LYS A 213 11.53 7.57 7.61
CA LYS A 213 10.11 7.32 7.89
C LYS A 213 9.30 7.10 6.60
N ILE A 214 9.62 7.80 5.52
CA ILE A 214 9.02 7.60 4.20
C ILE A 214 9.43 6.24 3.61
N ILE A 215 10.72 5.88 3.73
CA ILE A 215 11.29 4.59 3.31
C ILE A 215 10.73 3.44 4.16
N ASN A 216 10.68 3.59 5.49
CA ASN A 216 10.21 2.58 6.44
C ASN A 216 8.71 2.33 6.35
N ASN A 217 7.93 3.30 5.86
CA ASN A 217 6.50 3.09 5.62
C ASN A 217 6.23 2.26 4.36
N ARG A 218 7.22 1.96 3.50
CA ARG A 218 7.14 1.11 2.28
C ARG A 218 5.78 1.14 1.56
N ARG A 219 5.15 2.30 1.44
CA ARG A 219 3.85 2.45 0.74
C ARG A 219 4.01 2.48 -0.78
N TYR A 220 5.21 2.22 -1.26
CA TYR A 220 5.57 2.08 -2.66
C TYR A 220 6.61 0.96 -2.74
N LEU A 221 6.40 0.00 -3.63
CA LEU A 221 7.31 -1.11 -3.88
C LEU A 221 7.45 -1.29 -5.38
N ASP A 222 8.67 -1.17 -5.89
CA ASP A 222 8.96 -1.55 -7.27
C ASP A 222 9.13 -3.06 -7.34
N ILE A 223 8.52 -3.71 -8.33
CA ILE A 223 8.60 -5.18 -8.46
C ILE A 223 10.06 -5.70 -8.57
N ARG A 224 11.00 -4.87 -9.02
CA ARG A 224 12.43 -5.20 -9.08
C ARG A 224 13.03 -5.46 -7.71
N GLU A 225 12.50 -4.82 -6.67
CA GLU A 225 12.88 -5.08 -5.27
C GLU A 225 12.42 -6.48 -4.80
N CYS A 226 11.43 -7.06 -5.48
CA CYS A 226 11.00 -8.45 -5.29
C CYS A 226 11.74 -9.44 -6.21
N GLY A 227 12.83 -9.00 -6.85
CA GLY A 227 13.68 -9.85 -7.67
C GLY A 227 13.19 -10.07 -9.10
N TYR A 228 12.17 -9.34 -9.57
CA TYR A 228 11.68 -9.45 -10.95
C TYR A 228 12.21 -8.35 -11.85
N TYR A 229 12.84 -8.74 -12.94
CA TYR A 229 13.36 -7.82 -13.96
C TYR A 229 12.63 -8.08 -15.28
N PRO A 230 11.78 -7.14 -15.75
CA PRO A 230 11.07 -7.31 -17.01
C PRO A 230 12.04 -7.52 -18.19
N GLY A 231 11.67 -8.39 -19.13
CA GLY A 231 12.47 -8.71 -20.31
C GLY A 231 13.27 -10.02 -20.24
N ARG A 232 13.33 -10.69 -19.08
CA ARG A 232 13.95 -12.02 -18.96
C ARG A 232 13.06 -13.19 -19.41
N GLY A 233 11.79 -12.93 -19.71
CA GLY A 233 10.79 -13.96 -20.06
C GLY A 233 10.36 -14.84 -18.87
N GLU A 234 10.82 -14.51 -17.66
CA GLU A 234 10.48 -15.21 -16.43
C GLU A 234 9.03 -14.95 -16.02
N ASN A 235 8.49 -15.90 -15.25
CA ASN A 235 7.17 -15.79 -14.68
C ASN A 235 7.10 -14.67 -13.63
N ALA A 236 6.20 -13.70 -13.82
CA ALA A 236 6.06 -12.56 -12.93
C ALA A 236 5.20 -12.82 -11.69
N LEU A 237 4.37 -13.87 -11.70
CA LEU A 237 3.29 -14.04 -10.71
C LEU A 237 3.81 -14.07 -9.27
N HIS A 238 4.89 -14.82 -9.02
CA HIS A 238 5.41 -14.98 -7.66
C HIS A 238 5.93 -13.65 -7.09
N ALA A 239 6.65 -12.87 -7.90
CA ALA A 239 7.17 -11.56 -7.48
C ALA A 239 6.04 -10.54 -7.28
N ILE A 240 5.05 -10.50 -8.19
CA ILE A 240 3.87 -9.64 -8.03
C ILE A 240 3.13 -9.98 -6.74
N GLN A 241 2.86 -11.27 -6.49
CA GLN A 241 2.10 -11.68 -5.31
C GLN A 241 2.87 -11.44 -4.01
N LEU A 242 4.19 -11.64 -4.01
CA LEU A 242 5.05 -11.29 -2.88
C LEU A 242 4.95 -9.78 -2.57
N ALA A 243 5.04 -8.93 -3.60
CA ALA A 243 4.94 -7.49 -3.45
C ALA A 243 3.59 -7.07 -2.86
N ILE A 244 2.49 -7.58 -3.42
CA ILE A 244 1.13 -7.29 -2.93
C ILE A 244 0.96 -7.72 -1.47
N ASN A 245 1.39 -8.93 -1.11
CA ASN A 245 1.26 -9.43 0.25
C ASN A 245 2.14 -8.62 1.23
N THR A 246 3.31 -8.16 0.80
CA THR A 246 4.20 -7.30 1.60
C THR A 246 3.55 -5.95 1.89
N LEU A 247 2.99 -5.31 0.85
CA LEU A 247 2.28 -4.04 0.99
C LEU A 247 1.04 -4.18 1.87
N TYR A 248 0.25 -5.25 1.68
CA TYR A 248 -0.92 -5.53 2.49
C TYR A 248 -0.56 -5.72 3.98
N ALA A 249 0.50 -6.48 4.29
CA ALA A 249 0.99 -6.66 5.65
C ALA A 249 1.50 -5.36 6.28
N ALA A 250 1.97 -4.41 5.46
CA ALA A 250 2.38 -3.06 5.88
C ALA A 250 1.22 -2.06 6.02
N GLY A 251 -0.04 -2.51 5.83
CA GLY A 251 -1.23 -1.67 5.93
C GLY A 251 -1.65 -0.99 4.62
N GLY A 252 -1.17 -1.47 3.48
CA GLY A 252 -1.48 -0.96 2.14
C GLY A 252 -0.35 -0.16 1.50
N GLY A 253 -0.53 0.21 0.23
CA GLY A 253 0.47 0.95 -0.55
C GLY A 253 0.35 0.70 -2.05
N VAL A 254 1.39 1.03 -2.79
CA VAL A 254 1.45 1.01 -4.25
C VAL A 254 2.49 -0.01 -4.71
N LEU A 255 2.07 -0.98 -5.50
CA LEU A 255 2.97 -1.81 -6.30
C LEU A 255 3.17 -1.12 -7.66
N TYR A 256 4.41 -0.81 -7.98
CA TYR A 256 4.78 -0.32 -9.31
C TYR A 256 5.36 -1.42 -10.19
N LEU A 257 4.80 -1.53 -11.40
CA LEU A 257 5.23 -2.45 -12.45
C LEU A 257 5.87 -1.62 -13.58
N PRO A 258 7.21 -1.53 -13.68
CA PRO A 258 7.88 -0.82 -14.76
C PRO A 258 7.50 -1.37 -16.15
N GLU A 259 7.90 -0.67 -17.20
CA GLU A 259 7.68 -1.12 -18.58
C GLU A 259 8.23 -2.53 -18.81
N GLY A 260 7.44 -3.36 -19.49
CA GLY A 260 7.82 -4.70 -19.88
C GLY A 260 6.65 -5.68 -19.93
N ILE A 261 6.98 -6.93 -20.27
CA ILE A 261 6.03 -8.03 -20.42
C ILE A 261 6.11 -8.91 -19.17
N TYR A 262 4.96 -9.23 -18.61
CA TYR A 262 4.78 -9.97 -17.35
C TYR A 262 3.96 -11.24 -17.58
N PRO A 263 4.61 -12.37 -17.94
CA PRO A 263 3.95 -13.68 -18.03
C PRO A 263 3.38 -14.12 -16.68
N LEU A 264 2.13 -14.60 -16.67
CA LEU A 264 1.46 -15.10 -15.47
C LEU A 264 1.15 -16.60 -15.63
N SER A 265 1.66 -17.44 -14.71
CA SER A 265 1.33 -18.89 -14.71
C SER A 265 -0.10 -19.17 -14.23
N SER A 266 -0.69 -18.22 -13.52
CA SER A 266 -2.05 -18.26 -13.00
C SER A 266 -2.57 -16.82 -12.86
N HIS A 267 -3.20 -16.47 -11.75
CA HIS A 267 -3.82 -15.17 -11.51
C HIS A 267 -3.20 -14.44 -10.32
N ILE A 268 -3.17 -13.12 -10.39
CA ILE A 268 -2.81 -12.23 -9.30
C ILE A 268 -4.02 -12.10 -8.37
N VAL A 269 -3.82 -12.31 -7.07
CA VAL A 269 -4.84 -12.10 -6.03
C VAL A 269 -4.64 -10.71 -5.42
N PRO A 270 -5.51 -9.74 -5.71
CA PRO A 270 -5.41 -8.40 -5.12
C PRO A 270 -5.74 -8.42 -3.62
N ARG A 271 -5.32 -7.37 -2.92
CA ARG A 271 -5.53 -7.18 -1.48
C ARG A 271 -6.03 -5.77 -1.21
N SER A 272 -6.93 -5.62 -0.22
CA SER A 272 -7.48 -4.32 0.16
C SER A 272 -6.38 -3.34 0.56
N GLY A 273 -6.53 -2.07 0.19
CA GLY A 273 -5.54 -1.02 0.45
C GLY A 273 -4.29 -1.06 -0.44
N VAL A 274 -4.20 -1.99 -1.39
CA VAL A 274 -3.08 -2.11 -2.33
C VAL A 274 -3.47 -1.62 -3.72
N ALA A 275 -2.70 -0.69 -4.25
CA ALA A 275 -2.75 -0.23 -5.63
C ALA A 275 -1.74 -0.98 -6.50
N VAL A 276 -2.09 -1.26 -7.74
CA VAL A 276 -1.18 -1.80 -8.77
C VAL A 276 -1.13 -0.81 -9.93
N ILE A 277 0.04 -0.22 -10.13
CA ILE A 277 0.26 0.84 -11.12
C ILE A 277 1.37 0.41 -12.08
N GLY A 278 1.11 0.47 -13.38
CA GLY A 278 2.12 0.23 -14.40
C GLY A 278 2.77 1.51 -14.94
N ALA A 279 3.63 1.37 -15.94
CA ALA A 279 4.29 2.48 -16.63
C ALA A 279 3.43 3.14 -17.72
N GLY A 280 2.27 2.56 -18.04
CA GLY A 280 1.30 3.03 -19.03
C GLY A 280 0.63 1.88 -19.82
N MET A 281 -0.54 2.17 -20.41
CA MET A 281 -1.17 1.28 -21.40
C MET A 281 -0.20 1.02 -22.56
N GLY A 282 -0.02 -0.25 -22.91
CA GLY A 282 0.93 -0.71 -23.94
C GLY A 282 2.38 -0.82 -23.47
N LYS A 283 2.72 -0.31 -22.29
CA LYS A 283 4.09 -0.36 -21.72
C LYS A 283 4.23 -1.49 -20.71
N THR A 284 3.36 -1.54 -19.71
CA THR A 284 3.30 -2.64 -18.75
C THR A 284 2.25 -3.64 -19.24
N VAL A 285 2.66 -4.84 -19.65
CA VAL A 285 1.77 -5.83 -20.27
C VAL A 285 1.70 -7.11 -19.44
N LEU A 286 0.57 -7.33 -18.78
CA LEU A 286 0.25 -8.55 -18.06
C LEU A 286 -0.29 -9.61 -19.04
N MET A 287 0.32 -10.79 -19.04
CA MET A 287 0.01 -11.87 -20.00
C MET A 287 -0.54 -13.09 -19.25
N PRO A 288 -1.87 -13.16 -18.98
CA PRO A 288 -2.49 -14.36 -18.45
C PRO A 288 -2.37 -15.55 -19.43
N TYR A 289 -2.27 -16.75 -18.87
CA TYR A 289 -2.08 -18.00 -19.63
C TYR A 289 -3.17 -19.03 -19.33
N LYS A 290 -3.53 -19.86 -20.32
CA LYS A 290 -4.61 -20.86 -20.24
C LYS A 290 -5.95 -20.20 -19.89
N ALA A 291 -6.82 -20.88 -19.15
CA ALA A 291 -8.12 -20.37 -18.76
C ALA A 291 -8.08 -19.39 -17.57
N ASN A 292 -6.90 -18.88 -17.17
CA ASN A 292 -6.78 -18.00 -16.01
C ASN A 292 -7.03 -16.53 -16.38
N ALA A 293 -7.66 -15.79 -15.48
CA ALA A 293 -7.66 -14.32 -15.53
C ALA A 293 -6.32 -13.74 -15.06
N ALA A 294 -6.00 -12.49 -15.43
CA ALA A 294 -4.81 -11.81 -14.93
C ALA A 294 -4.97 -11.46 -13.44
N PHE A 295 -6.15 -10.97 -13.05
CA PHE A 295 -6.52 -10.74 -11.67
C PHE A 295 -7.75 -11.55 -11.29
N ARG A 296 -7.75 -12.16 -10.10
CA ARG A 296 -8.92 -12.88 -9.59
C ARG A 296 -9.10 -12.70 -8.08
N TYR A 297 -10.32 -12.39 -7.66
CA TYR A 297 -10.73 -12.27 -6.27
C TYR A 297 -12.17 -12.74 -6.10
N ILE A 298 -12.41 -13.65 -5.15
CA ILE A 298 -13.74 -14.15 -4.82
C ILE A 298 -14.01 -13.81 -3.35
N GLY A 299 -14.81 -12.77 -3.10
CA GLY A 299 -15.10 -12.28 -1.76
C GLY A 299 -16.06 -13.15 -0.94
N LYS A 300 -16.72 -14.13 -1.56
CA LYS A 300 -17.68 -15.01 -0.90
C LYS A 300 -17.03 -16.32 -0.47
N ASN A 301 -17.08 -16.64 0.83
CA ASN A 301 -16.71 -17.93 1.39
C ASN A 301 -17.85 -18.45 2.30
N GLY A 302 -18.61 -19.44 1.80
CA GLY A 302 -19.86 -19.86 2.43
C GLY A 302 -20.86 -18.71 2.53
N ASN A 303 -21.27 -18.38 3.76
CA ASN A 303 -22.16 -17.25 4.06
C ASN A 303 -21.41 -15.94 4.37
N THR A 304 -20.08 -15.96 4.41
CA THR A 304 -19.28 -14.76 4.70
C THR A 304 -18.97 -14.02 3.41
N ILE A 305 -19.27 -12.73 3.38
CA ILE A 305 -18.91 -11.82 2.29
C ILE A 305 -17.79 -10.91 2.79
N THR A 306 -16.68 -10.89 2.07
CA THR A 306 -15.54 -9.99 2.30
C THR A 306 -15.35 -9.14 1.07
N TYR A 307 -15.32 -7.82 1.25
CA TYR A 307 -15.08 -6.89 0.16
C TYR A 307 -13.57 -6.70 -0.07
N LEU A 308 -13.16 -6.71 -1.34
CA LEU A 308 -11.89 -6.11 -1.75
C LEU A 308 -12.07 -4.59 -1.74
N ASP A 309 -11.38 -3.89 -0.85
CA ASP A 309 -11.67 -2.49 -0.56
C ASP A 309 -10.46 -1.58 -0.75
N ASN A 310 -10.69 -0.34 -1.19
CA ASN A 310 -9.67 0.70 -1.32
C ASN A 310 -8.49 0.27 -2.22
N CYS A 311 -8.81 -0.09 -3.46
CA CYS A 311 -7.83 -0.53 -4.46
C CYS A 311 -7.75 0.43 -5.65
N VAL A 312 -6.57 0.51 -6.27
CA VAL A 312 -6.37 1.23 -7.53
C VAL A 312 -5.67 0.33 -8.53
N PHE A 313 -6.20 0.26 -9.75
CA PHE A 313 -5.59 -0.45 -10.87
C PHE A 313 -5.38 0.54 -12.01
N SER A 314 -4.14 0.83 -12.37
CA SER A 314 -3.89 1.87 -13.36
C SER A 314 -2.65 1.66 -14.21
N ASP A 315 -2.66 2.23 -15.42
CA ASP A 315 -1.49 2.38 -16.28
C ASP A 315 -0.86 1.06 -16.75
N PHE A 316 -1.67 0.09 -17.15
CA PHE A 316 -1.18 -1.17 -17.73
C PHE A 316 -2.12 -1.76 -18.78
N THR A 317 -1.62 -2.75 -19.51
CA THR A 317 -2.38 -3.60 -20.43
C THR A 317 -2.50 -5.01 -19.85
N ILE A 318 -3.67 -5.63 -20.01
CA ILE A 318 -3.87 -7.08 -19.91
C ILE A 318 -4.09 -7.61 -21.32
N ASP A 319 -3.24 -8.54 -21.78
CA ASP A 319 -3.39 -9.17 -23.10
C ASP A 319 -3.63 -10.68 -22.94
N GLY A 320 -4.88 -11.08 -23.18
CA GLY A 320 -5.36 -12.45 -23.09
C GLY A 320 -5.06 -13.33 -24.30
N ILE A 321 -4.16 -12.93 -25.21
CA ILE A 321 -3.86 -13.70 -26.42
C ILE A 321 -3.41 -15.15 -26.12
N ASN A 322 -2.74 -15.35 -24.98
CA ASN A 322 -2.27 -16.66 -24.52
C ASN A 322 -3.32 -17.46 -23.73
N GLN A 323 -4.52 -16.91 -23.58
CA GLN A 323 -5.64 -17.65 -23.02
C GLN A 323 -6.21 -18.62 -24.06
N VAL A 324 -6.56 -19.81 -23.59
CA VAL A 324 -7.13 -20.90 -24.40
C VAL A 324 -8.25 -21.57 -23.63
N LEU A 325 -9.09 -22.31 -24.35
CA LEU A 325 -10.11 -23.14 -23.75
C LEU A 325 -9.48 -24.17 -22.79
N PRO A 326 -10.20 -24.62 -21.74
CA PRO A 326 -9.78 -25.74 -20.92
C PRO A 326 -9.59 -27.01 -21.76
N SER A 327 -8.95 -28.04 -21.20
CA SER A 327 -8.59 -29.26 -21.94
C SER A 327 -9.79 -30.05 -22.49
N ASN A 328 -11.00 -29.82 -21.97
CA ASN A 328 -12.23 -30.41 -22.50
C ASN A 328 -12.77 -29.66 -23.74
N GLY A 329 -12.15 -28.56 -24.15
CA GLY A 329 -12.56 -27.75 -25.30
C GLY A 329 -13.84 -26.93 -25.09
N VAL A 330 -14.35 -26.83 -23.85
CA VAL A 330 -15.63 -26.17 -23.56
C VAL A 330 -15.40 -24.73 -23.10
N TYR A 331 -16.11 -23.78 -23.71
CA TYR A 331 -16.12 -22.39 -23.28
C TYR A 331 -16.57 -22.24 -21.82
N ILE A 332 -15.83 -21.44 -21.05
CA ILE A 332 -16.22 -21.04 -19.70
C ILE A 332 -16.09 -19.50 -19.57
N PRO A 333 -17.01 -18.84 -18.85
CA PRO A 333 -17.01 -17.38 -18.71
C PRO A 333 -15.86 -16.85 -17.83
N ASP A 334 -15.14 -17.72 -17.13
CA ASP A 334 -14.05 -17.39 -16.20
C ASP A 334 -12.75 -16.93 -16.88
N ILE A 335 -12.63 -17.11 -18.20
CA ILE A 335 -11.43 -16.74 -19.00
C ILE A 335 -11.39 -15.21 -19.21
N LYS A 336 -11.37 -14.45 -18.11
CA LYS A 336 -11.53 -13.00 -18.10
C LYS A 336 -10.18 -12.27 -18.14
N GLY A 337 -10.16 -10.97 -18.37
CA GLY A 337 -8.98 -10.15 -18.07
C GLY A 337 -8.85 -9.92 -16.57
N MET A 338 -9.92 -9.43 -15.95
CA MET A 338 -10.08 -9.29 -14.50
C MET A 338 -11.38 -9.97 -14.03
N PHE A 339 -11.31 -10.69 -12.91
CA PHE A 339 -12.44 -11.41 -12.32
C PHE A 339 -12.55 -11.15 -10.81
N PHE A 340 -13.37 -10.17 -10.40
CA PHE A 340 -13.66 -9.87 -8.99
C PHE A 340 -15.10 -10.16 -8.63
N GLN A 341 -15.31 -10.44 -7.35
CA GLN A 341 -16.63 -10.40 -6.72
C GLN A 341 -16.51 -9.64 -5.40
N TYR A 342 -17.50 -8.78 -5.10
CA TYR A 342 -17.59 -7.99 -3.87
C TYR A 342 -16.38 -7.07 -3.70
N TYR A 343 -16.45 -5.89 -4.29
CA TYR A 343 -15.36 -4.92 -4.26
C TYR A 343 -15.89 -3.50 -4.10
N SER A 344 -15.16 -2.70 -3.34
CA SER A 344 -15.58 -1.36 -2.97
C SER A 344 -14.46 -0.34 -2.99
N ASN A 345 -14.83 0.95 -3.07
CA ASN A 345 -13.88 2.07 -3.05
C ASN A 345 -12.71 1.86 -4.02
N THR A 346 -13.03 1.42 -5.24
CA THR A 346 -12.02 0.95 -6.20
C THR A 346 -11.99 1.83 -7.43
N ILE A 347 -10.78 2.18 -7.88
CA ILE A 347 -10.54 2.93 -9.11
C ILE A 347 -9.83 2.03 -10.11
N ILE A 348 -10.39 1.91 -11.31
CA ILE A 348 -9.76 1.26 -12.46
C ILE A 348 -9.62 2.34 -13.53
N ASP A 349 -8.40 2.73 -13.84
CA ASP A 349 -8.16 3.94 -14.62
C ASP A 349 -6.99 3.79 -15.59
N ARG A 350 -7.15 4.15 -16.86
CA ARG A 350 -6.10 3.99 -17.89
C ARG A 350 -5.59 2.54 -17.97
N VAL A 351 -6.51 1.59 -18.12
CA VAL A 351 -6.20 0.17 -18.30
C VAL A 351 -6.66 -0.28 -19.70
N GLU A 352 -5.79 -0.96 -20.44
CA GLU A 352 -6.16 -1.66 -21.68
C GLU A 352 -6.40 -3.14 -21.37
N ILE A 353 -7.48 -3.73 -21.88
CA ILE A 353 -7.72 -5.17 -21.82
C ILE A 353 -8.05 -5.66 -23.22
N LYS A 354 -7.30 -6.63 -23.72
CA LYS A 354 -7.48 -7.13 -25.09
C LYS A 354 -7.34 -8.63 -25.23
N ASN A 355 -7.94 -9.16 -26.29
CA ASN A 355 -7.81 -10.54 -26.75
C ASN A 355 -8.22 -11.62 -25.73
N THR A 356 -9.00 -11.25 -24.70
CA THR A 356 -9.42 -12.17 -23.65
C THR A 356 -10.34 -13.25 -24.19
N GLY A 357 -10.25 -14.46 -23.63
CA GLY A 357 -11.09 -15.58 -24.06
C GLY A 357 -12.59 -15.35 -23.82
N ALA A 358 -12.92 -14.74 -22.67
CA ALA A 358 -14.25 -14.28 -22.27
C ALA A 358 -14.21 -12.77 -21.99
N THR A 359 -14.91 -12.27 -20.97
CA THR A 359 -15.04 -10.84 -20.67
C THR A 359 -13.70 -10.17 -20.35
N GLY A 360 -13.46 -8.95 -20.85
CA GLY A 360 -12.28 -8.17 -20.47
C GLY A 360 -12.26 -7.83 -18.99
N LEU A 361 -13.16 -6.94 -18.57
CA LEU A 361 -13.39 -6.57 -17.16
C LEU A 361 -14.69 -7.24 -16.71
N GLY A 362 -14.61 -8.42 -16.08
CA GLY A 362 -15.79 -9.17 -15.64
C GLY A 362 -15.90 -9.19 -14.12
N LEU A 363 -16.41 -8.10 -13.56
CA LEU A 363 -16.41 -7.84 -12.11
C LEU A 363 -17.84 -7.80 -11.57
N ASP A 364 -18.08 -8.46 -10.45
CA ASP A 364 -19.41 -8.57 -9.87
C ASP A 364 -19.49 -7.88 -8.49
N PHE A 365 -20.66 -7.30 -8.21
CA PHE A 365 -21.01 -6.63 -6.95
C PHE A 365 -20.11 -5.43 -6.60
N PRO A 366 -20.02 -4.43 -7.50
CA PRO A 366 -19.34 -3.17 -7.22
C PRO A 366 -20.06 -2.34 -6.15
N ASP A 367 -19.31 -1.59 -5.36
CA ASP A 367 -19.85 -0.55 -4.49
C ASP A 367 -18.90 0.64 -4.38
N ASN A 368 -19.31 1.82 -4.83
CA ASN A 368 -18.46 3.00 -4.87
C ASN A 368 -17.21 2.78 -5.75
N VAL A 369 -17.45 2.55 -7.05
CA VAL A 369 -16.43 2.14 -8.03
C VAL A 369 -16.37 3.11 -9.20
N TRP A 370 -15.15 3.42 -9.65
CA TRP A 370 -14.88 4.21 -10.84
C TRP A 370 -14.09 3.41 -11.86
N ILE A 371 -14.63 3.30 -13.07
CA ILE A 371 -14.01 2.67 -14.24
C ILE A 371 -13.86 3.76 -15.30
N ASN A 372 -12.65 4.32 -15.40
CA ASN A 372 -12.38 5.52 -16.17
C ASN A 372 -11.31 5.25 -17.23
N ARG A 373 -11.46 5.79 -18.44
CA ARG A 373 -10.41 5.73 -19.47
C ARG A 373 -9.86 4.32 -19.71
N VAL A 374 -10.74 3.32 -19.57
CA VAL A 374 -10.45 1.92 -19.84
C VAL A 374 -10.67 1.65 -21.31
N ARG A 375 -9.78 0.87 -21.93
CA ARG A 375 -9.95 0.39 -23.30
C ARG A 375 -10.16 -1.11 -23.30
N THR A 376 -11.23 -1.58 -23.93
CA THR A 376 -11.44 -3.02 -24.18
C THR A 376 -11.46 -3.30 -25.66
N GLN A 377 -10.79 -4.36 -26.09
CA GLN A 377 -10.72 -4.71 -27.51
C GLN A 377 -10.66 -6.22 -27.74
N ASN A 378 -11.52 -6.72 -28.64
CA ASN A 378 -11.50 -8.14 -29.03
C ASN A 378 -11.63 -9.09 -27.81
N CYS A 379 -12.39 -8.66 -26.78
CA CYS A 379 -12.73 -9.53 -25.66
C CYS A 379 -13.84 -10.50 -26.05
N GLY A 380 -13.79 -11.72 -25.50
CA GLY A 380 -14.72 -12.79 -25.82
C GLY A 380 -14.29 -13.67 -26.98
N ARG A 381 -13.01 -13.66 -27.36
CA ARG A 381 -12.44 -14.34 -28.54
C ARG A 381 -12.77 -15.84 -28.63
N LEU A 382 -13.02 -16.49 -27.50
CA LEU A 382 -13.29 -17.93 -27.42
C LEU A 382 -14.77 -18.26 -27.19
N GLY A 383 -15.65 -17.26 -27.23
CA GLY A 383 -17.09 -17.44 -27.03
C GLY A 383 -17.74 -18.26 -28.14
N THR A 384 -18.68 -19.13 -27.77
CA THR A 384 -19.39 -20.04 -28.67
C THR A 384 -20.91 -19.78 -28.65
N ASP A 385 -21.59 -20.02 -29.76
CA ASP A 385 -23.06 -20.04 -29.82
C ASP A 385 -23.55 -21.16 -28.89
N THR A 386 -24.39 -20.83 -27.91
CA THR A 386 -24.83 -21.78 -26.88
C THR A 386 -25.78 -22.86 -27.41
N GLY A 387 -26.33 -22.68 -28.62
CA GLY A 387 -27.16 -23.67 -29.29
C GLY A 387 -26.40 -24.62 -30.22
N THR A 388 -25.27 -24.21 -30.79
CA THR A 388 -24.50 -25.03 -31.75
C THR A 388 -23.14 -25.50 -31.23
N GLY A 389 -22.55 -24.79 -30.27
CA GLY A 389 -21.18 -25.03 -29.78
C GLY A 389 -20.08 -24.46 -30.69
N GLU A 390 -20.44 -23.91 -31.85
CA GLU A 390 -19.49 -23.29 -32.80
C GLU A 390 -19.07 -21.88 -32.34
N PRO A 391 -17.94 -21.34 -32.84
CA PRO A 391 -17.52 -19.97 -32.54
C PRO A 391 -18.65 -18.96 -32.80
N ALA A 392 -18.93 -18.11 -31.82
CA ALA A 392 -19.98 -17.12 -31.94
C ALA A 392 -19.49 -15.91 -32.75
N ASP A 393 -20.40 -15.23 -33.43
CA ASP A 393 -20.14 -14.00 -34.17
C ASP A 393 -21.24 -12.95 -33.89
N ILE A 394 -21.15 -11.79 -34.55
CA ILE A 394 -22.09 -10.68 -34.37
C ILE A 394 -23.53 -11.01 -34.83
N ASN A 395 -23.70 -12.07 -35.63
CA ASN A 395 -25.00 -12.52 -36.15
C ASN A 395 -25.58 -13.69 -35.36
N THR A 396 -24.82 -14.28 -34.42
CA THR A 396 -25.37 -15.26 -33.47
C THR A 396 -26.63 -14.70 -32.81
N PRO A 397 -27.75 -15.46 -32.79
CA PRO A 397 -29.01 -14.98 -32.25
C PRO A 397 -28.90 -14.50 -30.81
N ILE A 398 -29.69 -13.48 -30.47
CA ILE A 398 -29.64 -12.76 -29.20
C ILE A 398 -29.77 -13.65 -27.95
N LEU A 399 -30.48 -14.79 -28.05
CA LEU A 399 -30.66 -15.73 -26.95
C LEU A 399 -29.64 -16.86 -26.91
N ARG A 400 -28.78 -16.96 -27.92
CA ARG A 400 -27.77 -18.02 -28.03
C ARG A 400 -26.34 -17.48 -27.90
N ARG A 401 -26.21 -16.25 -27.43
CA ARG A 401 -24.93 -15.58 -27.19
C ARG A 401 -24.19 -16.29 -26.05
N PRO A 402 -22.84 -16.35 -26.08
CA PRO A 402 -22.05 -16.90 -24.98
C PRO A 402 -22.24 -16.09 -23.69
N LEU A 403 -22.13 -16.77 -22.55
CA LEU A 403 -22.16 -16.14 -21.22
C LEU A 403 -20.99 -15.18 -21.06
N GLY A 404 -21.24 -13.94 -20.62
CA GLY A 404 -20.18 -12.94 -20.44
C GLY A 404 -19.65 -12.36 -21.76
N ALA A 405 -18.41 -12.68 -22.14
CA ALA A 405 -17.77 -12.32 -23.41
C ALA A 405 -17.87 -10.82 -23.84
N SER A 406 -17.87 -9.90 -22.88
CA SER A 406 -18.01 -8.46 -23.16
C SER A 406 -16.70 -7.70 -22.93
N GLY A 407 -16.64 -6.43 -23.33
CA GLY A 407 -15.56 -5.54 -22.92
C GLY A 407 -15.59 -5.31 -21.42
N ILE A 408 -16.57 -4.55 -20.97
CA ILE A 408 -16.88 -4.29 -19.55
C ILE A 408 -18.18 -4.99 -19.19
N GLY A 409 -18.11 -5.93 -18.25
CA GLY A 409 -19.25 -6.67 -17.73
C GLY A 409 -19.34 -6.58 -16.22
N LEU A 410 -20.44 -5.99 -15.75
CA LEU A 410 -20.65 -5.67 -14.35
C LEU A 410 -21.84 -6.45 -13.78
N GLY A 411 -21.53 -7.43 -12.94
CA GLY A 411 -22.53 -8.13 -12.15
C GLY A 411 -23.07 -7.24 -11.03
N THR A 412 -24.38 -7.20 -10.82
CA THR A 412 -25.02 -6.34 -9.79
C THR A 412 -25.97 -7.11 -8.89
N GLY A 413 -26.48 -6.44 -7.85
CA GLY A 413 -27.58 -6.93 -7.01
C GLY A 413 -27.17 -7.52 -5.67
N ALA A 414 -25.94 -7.28 -5.19
CA ALA A 414 -25.59 -7.55 -3.79
C ALA A 414 -26.15 -6.50 -2.84
N LYS A 415 -26.39 -5.27 -3.32
CA LYS A 415 -27.03 -4.18 -2.58
C LYS A 415 -28.12 -3.51 -3.43
N ASP A 416 -29.05 -2.82 -2.76
CA ASP A 416 -30.07 -1.99 -3.42
C ASP A 416 -29.45 -0.80 -4.17
N VAL A 417 -28.35 -0.26 -3.64
CA VAL A 417 -27.58 0.83 -4.23
C VAL A 417 -26.14 0.35 -4.37
N GLU A 418 -25.68 0.30 -5.61
CA GLU A 418 -24.32 -0.06 -6.01
C GLU A 418 -23.82 1.10 -6.87
N VAL A 419 -23.04 2.01 -6.26
CA VAL A 419 -22.59 3.22 -6.95
C VAL A 419 -21.49 2.84 -7.94
N ILE A 420 -21.78 3.03 -9.23
CA ILE A 420 -20.89 2.64 -10.33
C ILE A 420 -20.77 3.80 -11.31
N PHE A 421 -19.54 4.24 -11.55
CA PHE A 421 -19.22 5.21 -12.60
C PHE A 421 -18.40 4.54 -13.69
N VAL A 422 -18.92 4.52 -14.92
CA VAL A 422 -18.20 4.10 -16.12
C VAL A 422 -18.08 5.30 -17.05
N SER A 423 -16.88 5.84 -17.20
CA SER A 423 -16.67 7.07 -17.96
C SER A 423 -15.45 7.07 -18.86
N GLU A 424 -15.56 7.76 -20.00
CA GLU A 424 -14.45 7.98 -20.93
C GLU A 424 -13.81 6.66 -21.43
N THR A 425 -14.56 5.56 -21.46
CA THR A 425 -14.06 4.25 -21.90
C THR A 425 -14.18 4.07 -23.40
N VAL A 426 -13.34 3.21 -23.97
CA VAL A 426 -13.33 2.86 -25.40
C VAL A 426 -13.45 1.35 -25.56
N ASN A 427 -14.56 0.86 -26.11
CA ASN A 427 -14.89 -0.57 -26.15
C ASN A 427 -15.15 -1.01 -27.60
N ILE A 428 -14.20 -1.76 -28.18
CA ILE A 428 -14.15 -2.03 -29.62
C ILE A 428 -14.19 -3.52 -29.92
N SER A 429 -15.12 -3.94 -30.77
CA SER A 429 -15.18 -5.30 -31.33
C SER A 429 -15.14 -6.39 -30.27
N ASN A 430 -15.81 -6.17 -29.12
CA ASN A 430 -16.02 -7.22 -28.15
C ASN A 430 -17.20 -8.08 -28.57
N MET A 431 -17.13 -9.36 -28.24
CA MET A 431 -18.05 -10.37 -28.74
C MET A 431 -19.52 -10.10 -28.36
N ASN A 432 -19.79 -9.72 -27.12
CA ASN A 432 -21.12 -9.29 -26.66
C ASN A 432 -21.21 -7.77 -26.59
N PHE A 433 -20.90 -7.19 -25.43
CA PHE A 433 -21.23 -5.79 -25.20
C PHE A 433 -19.97 -4.95 -25.07
N GLY A 434 -20.05 -3.67 -25.44
CA GLY A 434 -19.03 -2.70 -25.04
C GLY A 434 -19.05 -2.57 -23.51
N ILE A 435 -20.20 -2.19 -22.97
CA ILE A 435 -20.49 -2.12 -21.53
C ILE A 435 -21.81 -2.84 -21.27
N PHE A 436 -21.88 -3.69 -20.25
CA PHE A 436 -23.17 -4.20 -19.77
C PHE A 436 -23.25 -4.33 -18.25
N PHE A 437 -24.50 -4.29 -17.78
CA PHE A 437 -24.88 -4.57 -16.40
C PHE A 437 -25.85 -5.74 -16.37
N GLU A 438 -25.64 -6.69 -15.46
CA GLU A 438 -26.54 -7.84 -15.30
C GLU A 438 -26.67 -8.20 -13.81
N PRO A 439 -27.89 -8.36 -13.28
CA PRO A 439 -28.08 -8.80 -11.90
C PRO A 439 -27.62 -10.25 -11.76
N GLN A 440 -26.74 -10.52 -10.80
CA GLN A 440 -26.27 -11.86 -10.44
C GLN A 440 -26.99 -12.41 -9.21
N LEU A 441 -27.70 -11.55 -8.47
CA LEU A 441 -28.53 -11.89 -7.31
C LEU A 441 -29.92 -11.26 -7.46
N ALA A 442 -30.84 -11.65 -6.57
CA ALA A 442 -32.20 -11.12 -6.56
C ALA A 442 -32.20 -9.63 -6.18
N GLY A 443 -32.40 -8.74 -7.15
CA GLY A 443 -32.45 -7.29 -6.93
C GLY A 443 -32.36 -6.50 -8.23
N ALA A 444 -32.56 -5.19 -8.16
CA ALA A 444 -32.24 -4.26 -9.22
C ALA A 444 -31.45 -3.11 -8.61
N ALA A 445 -30.13 -3.16 -8.81
CA ALA A 445 -29.22 -2.18 -8.25
C ALA A 445 -29.48 -0.80 -8.84
N LYS A 446 -29.33 0.22 -8.01
CA LYS A 446 -29.40 1.65 -8.36
C LYS A 446 -28.02 2.28 -8.31
N GLY A 447 -27.85 3.42 -8.96
CA GLY A 447 -26.64 4.25 -8.85
C GLY A 447 -25.57 3.99 -9.91
N ALA A 448 -25.94 3.35 -11.02
CA ALA A 448 -25.06 3.15 -12.17
C ALA A 448 -25.13 4.32 -13.16
N VAL A 449 -23.96 4.76 -13.61
CA VAL A 449 -23.79 5.90 -14.52
C VAL A 449 -22.79 5.53 -15.63
N CYS A 450 -23.20 5.70 -16.89
CA CYS A 450 -22.40 5.50 -18.10
C CYS A 450 -22.31 6.79 -18.91
N VAL A 451 -21.17 7.48 -18.86
CA VAL A 451 -21.01 8.77 -19.53
C VAL A 451 -19.78 8.90 -20.41
N ASN A 452 -19.93 9.58 -21.54
CA ASN A 452 -18.81 9.93 -22.44
C ASN A 452 -18.00 8.72 -22.95
N ASN A 453 -18.64 7.56 -23.11
CA ASN A 453 -17.98 6.35 -23.60
C ASN A 453 -18.11 6.21 -25.12
N VAL A 454 -17.19 5.46 -25.72
CA VAL A 454 -17.19 5.10 -27.15
C VAL A 454 -17.28 3.58 -27.28
N CYS A 455 -18.35 3.08 -27.89
CA CYS A 455 -18.56 1.65 -28.12
C CYS A 455 -18.76 1.38 -29.61
N ILE A 456 -17.86 0.60 -30.22
CA ILE A 456 -17.82 0.37 -31.67
C ILE A 456 -17.77 -1.11 -32.02
N GLY A 457 -18.62 -1.58 -32.93
CA GLY A 457 -18.49 -2.92 -33.51
C GLY A 457 -18.79 -4.08 -32.57
N ASN A 458 -19.50 -3.84 -31.47
CA ASN A 458 -19.91 -4.87 -30.51
C ASN A 458 -21.31 -5.42 -30.89
N PHE A 459 -21.77 -6.52 -30.27
CA PHE A 459 -23.16 -6.94 -30.39
C PHE A 459 -24.13 -5.93 -29.77
N ALA A 460 -23.79 -5.31 -28.63
CA ALA A 460 -24.39 -4.02 -28.28
C ALA A 460 -23.37 -3.02 -27.77
N GLY A 461 -23.59 -1.73 -28.04
CA GLY A 461 -22.73 -0.67 -27.52
C GLY A 461 -22.79 -0.63 -25.98
N ILE A 462 -23.99 -0.38 -25.46
CA ILE A 462 -24.30 -0.45 -24.02
C ILE A 462 -25.56 -1.29 -23.83
N ALA A 463 -25.52 -2.24 -22.88
CA ALA A 463 -26.67 -3.07 -22.53
C ALA A 463 -27.05 -2.93 -21.04
N ASP A 464 -28.32 -2.63 -20.77
CA ASP A 464 -28.89 -2.66 -19.42
C ASP A 464 -29.78 -3.88 -19.25
N CYS A 465 -29.30 -4.79 -18.40
CA CYS A 465 -29.96 -6.06 -18.11
C CYS A 465 -30.49 -6.18 -16.68
N GLY A 466 -30.74 -5.05 -16.01
CA GLY A 466 -31.52 -5.06 -14.76
C GLY A 466 -31.31 -3.88 -13.82
N ILE A 467 -30.64 -2.81 -14.25
CA ILE A 467 -30.44 -1.62 -13.42
C ILE A 467 -31.76 -0.88 -13.23
N ASP A 468 -31.91 -0.33 -12.04
CA ASP A 468 -32.96 0.60 -11.69
C ASP A 468 -32.43 2.03 -11.72
N GLY A 469 -32.74 2.76 -12.80
CA GLY A 469 -32.31 4.16 -12.97
C GLY A 469 -30.93 4.33 -13.60
N LEU A 470 -30.55 3.52 -14.61
CA LEU A 470 -29.30 3.71 -15.33
C LEU A 470 -29.27 5.07 -16.03
N LEU A 471 -28.25 5.90 -15.74
CA LEU A 471 -27.97 7.11 -16.49
C LEU A 471 -26.97 6.82 -17.61
N THR A 472 -27.39 7.02 -18.87
CA THR A 472 -26.55 6.84 -20.06
C THR A 472 -26.48 8.15 -20.84
N ALA A 473 -25.37 8.90 -20.72
CA ALA A 473 -25.27 10.24 -21.33
C ALA A 473 -23.98 10.53 -22.10
N GLY A 474 -24.08 11.23 -23.23
CA GLY A 474 -22.91 11.71 -23.98
C GLY A 474 -22.08 10.62 -24.65
N ASN A 475 -22.62 9.42 -24.85
CA ASN A 475 -21.90 8.29 -25.41
C ASN A 475 -21.97 8.26 -26.95
N VAL A 476 -20.98 7.64 -27.58
CA VAL A 476 -20.96 7.29 -29.01
C VAL A 476 -21.11 5.77 -29.14
N MET A 477 -22.17 5.33 -29.80
CA MET A 477 -22.46 3.92 -30.08
C MET A 477 -22.56 3.75 -31.59
N ASP A 478 -21.46 3.33 -32.22
CA ASP A 478 -21.33 3.27 -33.68
C ASP A 478 -21.12 1.84 -34.18
N SER A 479 -21.80 1.45 -35.25
CA SER A 479 -21.53 0.20 -35.96
C SER A 479 -21.66 -1.08 -35.11
N ASN A 480 -22.40 -1.01 -33.99
CA ASN A 480 -22.73 -2.17 -33.17
C ASN A 480 -23.90 -2.96 -33.79
N LYS A 481 -24.19 -4.21 -33.40
CA LYS A 481 -25.45 -4.86 -33.85
C LYS A 481 -26.66 -4.10 -33.33
N TYR A 482 -26.63 -3.71 -32.05
CA TYR A 482 -27.56 -2.76 -31.44
C TYR A 482 -26.79 -1.62 -30.78
N GLY A 483 -27.25 -0.37 -30.88
CA GLY A 483 -26.61 0.74 -30.18
C GLY A 483 -26.77 0.63 -28.66
N PHE A 484 -28.00 0.86 -28.18
CA PHE A 484 -28.40 0.68 -26.78
C PHE A 484 -29.40 -0.48 -26.67
N LEU A 485 -29.15 -1.40 -25.74
CA LEU A 485 -29.92 -2.64 -25.61
C LEU A 485 -30.52 -2.79 -24.21
N LEU A 486 -31.85 -2.89 -24.15
CA LEU A 486 -32.61 -3.32 -22.98
C LEU A 486 -32.93 -4.81 -23.12
N TYR A 487 -32.33 -5.65 -22.28
CA TYR A 487 -32.26 -7.11 -22.51
C TYR A 487 -32.23 -7.91 -21.20
N PRO A 488 -32.63 -9.21 -21.14
CA PRO A 488 -32.59 -9.99 -19.90
C PRO A 488 -31.19 -10.46 -19.45
N GLY A 489 -30.14 -10.20 -20.22
CA GLY A 489 -28.77 -10.64 -19.92
C GLY A 489 -28.41 -11.98 -20.58
N THR A 490 -27.10 -12.28 -20.66
CA THR A 490 -26.57 -13.46 -21.37
C THR A 490 -26.95 -14.77 -20.71
N ASN A 491 -27.15 -14.76 -19.39
CA ASN A 491 -27.63 -15.93 -18.64
C ASN A 491 -29.15 -16.06 -18.66
N LEU A 492 -29.87 -15.12 -19.29
CA LEU A 492 -31.33 -15.00 -19.28
C LEU A 492 -31.94 -14.97 -17.86
N GLY A 493 -31.15 -14.69 -16.83
CA GLY A 493 -31.55 -14.63 -15.43
C GLY A 493 -32.09 -13.26 -15.01
N GLY A 494 -31.63 -12.20 -15.67
CA GLY A 494 -32.04 -10.82 -15.43
C GLY A 494 -33.34 -10.43 -16.16
N LYS A 495 -33.54 -9.12 -16.27
CA LYS A 495 -34.69 -8.48 -16.94
C LYS A 495 -34.19 -7.19 -17.57
N PRO A 496 -34.82 -6.68 -18.64
CA PRO A 496 -34.54 -5.31 -19.08
C PRO A 496 -34.57 -4.33 -17.91
N GLY A 497 -33.63 -3.39 -17.89
CA GLY A 497 -33.60 -2.33 -16.89
C GLY A 497 -34.89 -1.52 -16.84
N ARG A 498 -35.01 -0.68 -15.81
CA ARG A 498 -36.20 0.15 -15.55
C ARG A 498 -35.82 1.57 -15.14
N ARG A 499 -36.71 2.54 -15.37
CA ARG A 499 -36.57 3.94 -14.91
C ARG A 499 -35.28 4.65 -15.34
N GLY A 500 -34.61 4.15 -16.38
CA GLY A 500 -33.35 4.71 -16.85
C GLY A 500 -33.52 5.92 -17.75
N LEU A 501 -32.44 6.66 -17.94
CA LEU A 501 -32.36 7.84 -18.79
C LEU A 501 -31.23 7.68 -19.80
N VAL A 502 -31.58 7.63 -21.09
CA VAL A 502 -30.66 7.62 -22.22
C VAL A 502 -30.72 8.99 -22.88
N THR A 503 -29.69 9.81 -22.71
CA THR A 503 -29.72 11.20 -23.16
C THR A 503 -28.45 11.74 -23.82
N ASN A 504 -28.59 12.61 -24.82
CA ASN A 504 -27.47 13.27 -25.49
C ASN A 504 -26.44 12.28 -26.09
N ASN A 505 -26.88 11.09 -26.52
CA ASN A 505 -26.00 10.10 -27.15
C ASN A 505 -26.04 10.20 -28.67
N LEU A 506 -24.92 9.85 -29.31
CA LEU A 506 -24.85 9.57 -30.74
C LEU A 506 -24.95 8.05 -30.93
N ILE A 507 -26.06 7.59 -31.48
CA ILE A 507 -26.33 6.18 -31.75
C ILE A 507 -26.46 6.01 -33.27
N CYS A 508 -25.48 5.40 -33.91
CA CYS A 508 -25.47 5.36 -35.37
C CYS A 508 -24.94 4.08 -36.01
N ASN A 509 -25.35 3.88 -37.25
CA ASN A 509 -24.86 2.82 -38.15
C ASN A 509 -24.97 1.41 -37.56
N SER A 510 -25.92 1.17 -36.64
CA SER A 510 -26.07 -0.15 -36.05
C SER A 510 -26.48 -1.16 -37.12
N LEU A 511 -25.99 -2.40 -37.05
CA LEU A 511 -26.30 -3.47 -38.02
C LEU A 511 -27.73 -4.04 -37.87
N SER A 512 -28.52 -3.47 -36.96
CA SER A 512 -29.95 -3.71 -36.77
C SER A 512 -30.57 -2.42 -36.22
N HIS A 513 -31.05 -2.39 -34.97
CA HIS A 513 -31.69 -1.21 -34.39
C HIS A 513 -30.70 -0.28 -33.66
N GLY A 514 -31.01 1.02 -33.63
CA GLY A 514 -30.27 1.97 -32.79
C GLY A 514 -30.51 1.74 -31.30
N VAL A 515 -31.76 1.77 -30.88
CA VAL A 515 -32.21 1.34 -29.53
C VAL A 515 -33.08 0.12 -29.70
N TYR A 516 -32.80 -0.93 -28.92
CA TYR A 516 -33.61 -2.15 -28.94
C TYR A 516 -34.04 -2.56 -27.54
N SER A 517 -35.33 -2.81 -27.36
CA SER A 517 -35.86 -3.45 -26.15
C SER A 517 -36.37 -4.83 -26.48
N TYR A 518 -35.80 -5.84 -25.82
CA TYR A 518 -36.11 -7.22 -26.07
C TYR A 518 -36.29 -8.00 -24.77
N SER A 519 -37.32 -8.84 -24.71
CA SER A 519 -37.49 -9.80 -23.64
C SER A 519 -38.50 -10.88 -24.01
N GLN A 520 -38.21 -12.12 -23.58
CA GLN A 520 -39.14 -13.26 -23.60
C GLN A 520 -39.74 -13.55 -22.22
N LYS A 521 -39.40 -12.74 -21.21
CA LYS A 521 -39.89 -12.91 -19.84
C LYS A 521 -41.41 -12.74 -19.77
N THR A 522 -42.05 -13.44 -18.85
CA THR A 522 -43.51 -13.40 -18.65
C THR A 522 -43.92 -12.58 -17.44
N ASP A 523 -42.99 -12.33 -16.53
CA ASP A 523 -43.21 -11.48 -15.37
C ASP A 523 -43.29 -9.99 -15.75
N PRO A 524 -43.96 -9.15 -14.94
CA PRO A 524 -44.08 -7.73 -15.23
C PRO A 524 -42.71 -7.04 -15.33
N LEU A 525 -42.46 -6.40 -16.47
CA LEU A 525 -41.35 -5.46 -16.63
C LEU A 525 -41.84 -4.08 -16.24
N LEU A 526 -41.11 -3.42 -15.33
CA LEU A 526 -41.34 -2.02 -15.05
C LEU A 526 -40.61 -1.24 -16.15
N GLY A 527 -41.34 -0.44 -16.94
CA GLY A 527 -40.77 0.37 -18.02
C GLY A 527 -40.13 1.65 -17.49
N GLU A 528 -40.74 2.79 -17.78
CA GLU A 528 -40.34 4.12 -17.27
C GLU A 528 -38.99 4.62 -17.82
N TYR A 529 -38.54 4.04 -18.93
CA TYR A 529 -37.33 4.48 -19.62
C TYR A 529 -37.56 5.77 -20.41
N GLN A 530 -36.60 6.68 -20.35
CA GLN A 530 -36.63 7.93 -21.10
C GLN A 530 -35.49 7.99 -22.12
N PHE A 531 -35.83 8.28 -23.36
CA PHE A 531 -34.91 8.51 -24.47
C PHE A 531 -35.00 9.99 -24.87
N VAL A 532 -34.01 10.79 -24.47
CA VAL A 532 -34.10 12.25 -24.50
C VAL A 532 -32.92 12.90 -25.25
N SER A 533 -33.19 13.71 -26.28
CA SER A 533 -32.15 14.50 -26.96
C SER A 533 -31.00 13.68 -27.57
N ASN A 534 -31.28 12.46 -28.02
CA ASN A 534 -30.30 11.63 -28.72
C ASN A 534 -30.32 11.89 -30.23
N LYS A 535 -29.21 11.56 -30.88
CA LYS A 535 -29.09 11.50 -32.34
C LYS A 535 -29.00 10.04 -32.77
N ILE A 536 -30.08 9.53 -33.38
CA ILE A 536 -30.25 8.10 -33.70
C ILE A 536 -30.38 7.94 -35.21
N ARG A 537 -29.34 7.44 -35.88
CA ARG A 537 -29.31 7.49 -37.36
C ARG A 537 -28.60 6.36 -38.07
N GLY A 538 -28.96 6.15 -39.34
CA GLY A 538 -28.21 5.26 -40.23
C GLY A 538 -28.24 3.78 -39.81
N ASN A 539 -29.13 3.40 -38.89
CA ASN A 539 -29.20 2.01 -38.42
C ASN A 539 -29.88 1.14 -39.50
N ALA A 540 -29.46 -0.11 -39.65
CA ALA A 540 -29.91 -1.00 -40.74
C ALA A 540 -31.41 -1.33 -40.67
N GLU A 541 -32.01 -1.28 -39.47
CA GLU A 541 -33.43 -1.48 -39.27
C GLU A 541 -34.08 -0.21 -38.69
N ASP A 542 -34.50 -0.24 -37.44
CA ASP A 542 -35.25 0.88 -36.84
C ASP A 542 -34.35 1.80 -36.00
N GLY A 543 -34.74 3.06 -35.86
CA GLY A 543 -34.10 3.96 -34.91
C GLY A 543 -34.30 3.48 -33.47
N ILE A 544 -35.55 3.37 -33.03
CA ILE A 544 -35.93 2.81 -31.72
C ILE A 544 -36.95 1.70 -31.95
N ASN A 545 -36.69 0.49 -31.42
CA ASN A 545 -37.59 -0.65 -31.49
C ASN A 545 -37.88 -1.23 -30.09
N HIS A 546 -39.16 -1.34 -29.75
CA HIS A 546 -39.64 -2.07 -28.58
C HIS A 546 -40.32 -3.37 -29.00
N ARG A 547 -39.72 -4.50 -28.59
CA ARG A 547 -40.19 -5.86 -28.89
C ARG A 547 -40.13 -6.77 -27.68
N TYR A 548 -41.14 -6.69 -26.83
CA TYR A 548 -41.37 -7.69 -25.79
C TYR A 548 -42.25 -8.79 -26.37
N THR A 549 -41.67 -9.97 -26.60
CA THR A 549 -42.34 -11.04 -27.36
C THR A 549 -43.39 -11.80 -26.53
N SER A 550 -43.39 -11.61 -25.21
CA SER A 550 -44.40 -12.18 -24.33
C SER A 550 -45.65 -11.30 -24.32
N PRO A 551 -46.84 -11.84 -24.62
CA PRO A 551 -48.09 -11.09 -24.58
C PRO A 551 -48.54 -10.72 -23.15
N ALA A 552 -47.82 -11.17 -22.12
CA ALA A 552 -48.08 -10.78 -20.73
C ALA A 552 -47.40 -9.44 -20.36
N VAL A 553 -46.35 -9.06 -21.10
CA VAL A 553 -45.49 -7.93 -20.74
C VAL A 553 -46.02 -6.63 -21.34
N LYS A 554 -46.21 -5.63 -20.48
CA LYS A 554 -46.63 -4.28 -20.85
C LYS A 554 -45.42 -3.41 -21.17
N ILE A 555 -45.61 -2.46 -22.08
CA ILE A 555 -44.70 -1.33 -22.26
C ILE A 555 -45.32 -0.18 -21.49
N SER A 556 -44.65 0.35 -20.46
CA SER A 556 -45.28 1.31 -19.56
C SER A 556 -44.41 2.52 -19.34
N SER A 557 -45.02 3.71 -19.44
CA SER A 557 -44.40 4.99 -19.08
C SER A 557 -43.11 5.30 -19.84
N ILE A 558 -42.99 4.86 -21.09
CA ILE A 558 -41.83 5.19 -21.93
C ILE A 558 -41.95 6.62 -22.43
N VAL A 559 -40.85 7.37 -22.36
CA VAL A 559 -40.76 8.71 -22.94
C VAL A 559 -39.73 8.73 -24.06
N ILE A 560 -40.14 9.16 -25.25
CA ILE A 560 -39.25 9.41 -26.39
C ILE A 560 -39.39 10.89 -26.73
N HIS A 561 -38.42 11.69 -26.29
CA HIS A 561 -38.52 13.15 -26.31
C HIS A 561 -37.33 13.84 -26.97
N GLY A 562 -37.60 14.79 -27.87
CA GLY A 562 -36.58 15.73 -28.34
C GLY A 562 -35.42 15.09 -29.12
N ASN A 563 -35.59 13.90 -29.68
CA ASN A 563 -34.55 13.19 -30.41
C ASN A 563 -34.52 13.58 -31.90
N ASP A 564 -33.35 13.50 -32.52
CA ASP A 564 -33.17 13.50 -33.98
C ASP A 564 -33.05 12.05 -34.46
N ILE A 565 -34.06 11.52 -35.18
CA ILE A 565 -34.14 10.11 -35.59
C ILE A 565 -34.27 10.02 -37.12
N TYR A 566 -33.21 9.59 -37.81
CA TYR A 566 -33.20 9.72 -39.27
C TYR A 566 -32.33 8.73 -40.03
N GLU A 567 -32.56 8.58 -41.33
CA GLU A 567 -31.76 7.71 -42.20
C GLU A 567 -31.70 6.24 -41.76
N ASN A 568 -32.66 5.77 -40.95
CA ASN A 568 -32.72 4.37 -40.56
C ASN A 568 -33.34 3.51 -41.69
N GLY A 569 -32.94 2.24 -41.77
CA GLY A 569 -33.27 1.34 -42.86
C GLY A 569 -34.75 0.98 -42.95
N ARG A 570 -35.50 1.05 -41.84
CA ARG A 570 -36.94 0.76 -41.79
C ARG A 570 -37.73 1.88 -41.09
N HIS A 571 -37.99 1.80 -39.79
CA HIS A 571 -38.82 2.80 -39.09
C HIS A 571 -37.98 3.78 -38.27
N GLY A 572 -38.49 4.99 -38.04
CA GLY A 572 -37.91 5.89 -37.03
C GLY A 572 -38.11 5.32 -35.62
N ILE A 573 -39.38 5.19 -35.21
CA ILE A 573 -39.79 4.57 -33.94
C ILE A 573 -40.73 3.41 -34.23
N HIS A 574 -40.53 2.27 -33.56
CA HIS A 574 -41.31 1.06 -33.75
C HIS A 574 -41.71 0.40 -32.43
N PHE A 575 -43.01 0.26 -32.21
CA PHE A 575 -43.56 -0.60 -31.17
C PHE A 575 -44.01 -1.90 -31.84
N GLU A 576 -43.10 -2.88 -31.89
CA GLU A 576 -43.25 -4.11 -32.69
C GLU A 576 -44.08 -5.17 -31.96
N ALA A 577 -43.77 -5.41 -30.69
CA ALA A 577 -44.43 -6.45 -29.89
C ALA A 577 -44.50 -6.08 -28.41
N GLY A 578 -45.60 -6.48 -27.79
CA GLY A 578 -45.92 -6.28 -26.38
C GLY A 578 -47.42 -6.46 -26.16
N ASN A 579 -47.85 -6.54 -24.91
CA ASN A 579 -49.27 -6.62 -24.55
C ASN A 579 -50.00 -5.32 -24.93
N ILE A 580 -49.54 -4.22 -24.35
CA ILE A 580 -50.11 -2.88 -24.49
C ILE A 580 -49.04 -1.85 -24.09
N ALA A 581 -49.00 -0.73 -24.79
CA ALA A 581 -48.28 0.47 -24.40
C ALA A 581 -49.21 1.37 -23.56
N ILE A 582 -48.79 1.73 -22.36
CA ILE A 582 -49.59 2.52 -21.41
C ILE A 582 -48.78 3.75 -21.00
N ASN A 583 -49.41 4.93 -21.02
CA ASN A 583 -48.78 6.17 -20.55
C ASN A 583 -47.47 6.47 -21.29
N THR A 584 -47.41 6.16 -22.59
CA THR A 584 -46.20 6.34 -23.41
C THR A 584 -46.28 7.65 -24.19
N ASP A 585 -45.22 8.44 -24.14
CA ASP A 585 -45.15 9.75 -24.77
C ASP A 585 -44.06 9.81 -25.84
N ILE A 586 -44.47 10.11 -27.08
CA ILE A 586 -43.58 10.39 -28.21
C ILE A 586 -43.72 11.86 -28.56
N THR A 587 -42.82 12.70 -28.03
CA THR A 587 -43.00 14.16 -28.10
C THR A 587 -41.78 14.93 -28.59
N ASN A 588 -42.01 16.00 -29.35
CA ASN A 588 -40.97 16.96 -29.75
C ASN A 588 -39.77 16.34 -30.52
N ASN A 589 -39.93 15.15 -31.11
CA ASN A 589 -38.86 14.53 -31.90
C ASN A 589 -38.83 15.11 -33.31
N ARG A 590 -37.66 15.11 -33.94
CA ARG A 590 -37.49 15.31 -35.38
C ARG A 590 -37.19 13.97 -36.04
N ILE A 591 -38.05 13.55 -36.95
CA ILE A 591 -37.97 12.25 -37.61
C ILE A 591 -38.04 12.44 -39.12
N TRP A 592 -37.00 12.01 -39.85
CA TRP A 592 -36.93 12.18 -41.30
C TRP A 592 -36.09 11.12 -42.02
N ALA A 593 -36.31 10.94 -43.33
CA ALA A 593 -35.51 10.09 -44.19
C ALA A 593 -35.32 8.63 -43.72
N ASN A 594 -36.23 8.10 -42.90
CA ASN A 594 -36.25 6.68 -42.55
C ASN A 594 -36.85 5.85 -43.70
N GLY A 595 -36.68 4.53 -43.66
CA GLY A 595 -37.11 3.62 -44.74
C GLY A 595 -36.07 3.49 -45.85
N LYS A 596 -34.78 3.64 -45.52
CA LYS A 596 -33.67 3.65 -46.49
C LYS A 596 -33.39 2.30 -47.18
N LEU A 597 -33.67 1.20 -46.49
CA LEU A 597 -33.34 -0.15 -46.95
C LEU A 597 -34.58 -1.02 -47.19
N SER A 598 -35.68 -0.70 -46.50
CA SER A 598 -36.97 -1.36 -46.62
C SER A 598 -38.09 -0.37 -46.34
N SER A 599 -39.30 -0.66 -46.82
CA SER A 599 -40.46 0.20 -46.60
C SER A 599 -40.67 0.48 -45.11
N GLY A 600 -40.78 1.76 -44.74
CA GLY A 600 -41.00 2.12 -43.35
C GLY A 600 -41.57 3.51 -43.10
N ASN A 601 -42.04 3.72 -41.87
CA ASN A 601 -42.75 4.91 -41.41
C ASN A 601 -41.87 5.77 -40.50
N ALA A 602 -42.26 7.02 -40.27
CA ALA A 602 -41.64 7.83 -39.23
C ALA A 602 -41.90 7.19 -37.85
N ILE A 603 -43.17 6.88 -37.55
CA ILE A 603 -43.61 6.16 -36.35
C ILE A 603 -44.50 4.99 -36.76
N ASN A 604 -44.15 3.79 -36.31
CA ASN A 604 -44.87 2.54 -36.58
C ASN A 604 -45.32 1.88 -35.27
N ILE A 605 -46.62 1.65 -35.10
CA ILE A 605 -47.20 1.08 -33.88
C ILE A 605 -48.04 -0.17 -34.20
N ASN A 606 -47.56 -1.33 -33.76
CA ASN A 606 -48.24 -2.62 -33.85
C ASN A 606 -48.82 -3.10 -32.52
N VAL A 607 -48.57 -2.37 -31.44
CA VAL A 607 -49.01 -2.70 -30.07
C VAL A 607 -50.15 -1.77 -29.66
N PRO A 608 -51.22 -2.26 -28.99
CA PRO A 608 -52.30 -1.41 -28.50
C PRO A 608 -51.78 -0.27 -27.61
N MET A 609 -52.45 0.88 -27.63
CA MET A 609 -52.08 2.04 -26.80
C MET A 609 -53.23 2.47 -25.89
N LEU A 610 -52.90 2.81 -24.64
CA LEU A 610 -53.83 3.34 -23.62
C LEU A 610 -53.23 4.57 -22.94
N GLY A 611 -53.88 5.73 -23.08
CA GLY A 611 -53.44 6.96 -22.41
C GLY A 611 -52.08 7.43 -22.91
N CYS A 612 -51.80 7.28 -24.21
CA CYS A 612 -50.51 7.62 -24.82
C CYS A 612 -50.59 8.94 -25.60
N SER A 613 -49.44 9.57 -25.87
CA SER A 613 -49.37 10.76 -26.71
C SER A 613 -48.32 10.65 -27.81
N ILE A 614 -48.65 11.17 -29.00
CA ILE A 614 -47.75 11.35 -30.14
C ILE A 614 -47.91 12.82 -30.57
N THR A 615 -47.18 13.73 -29.94
CA THR A 615 -47.46 15.16 -30.07
C THR A 615 -46.24 16.02 -30.37
N SER A 616 -46.46 17.16 -31.03
CA SER A 616 -45.42 18.17 -31.28
C SER A 616 -44.21 17.69 -32.08
N ASN A 617 -44.28 16.51 -32.73
CA ASN A 617 -43.18 15.97 -33.51
C ASN A 617 -43.06 16.64 -34.89
N LYS A 618 -41.85 16.65 -35.45
CA LYS A 618 -41.57 17.06 -36.83
C LYS A 618 -41.31 15.80 -37.65
N LEU A 619 -42.33 15.34 -38.38
CA LEU A 619 -42.35 14.08 -39.13
C LEU A 619 -42.25 14.39 -40.62
N ARG A 620 -41.02 14.58 -41.10
CA ARG A 620 -40.76 15.22 -42.40
C ARG A 620 -39.98 14.29 -43.32
N ASP A 621 -40.23 14.35 -44.62
CA ASP A 621 -39.39 13.64 -45.59
C ASP A 621 -39.17 14.45 -46.87
N ILE A 622 -38.73 15.69 -46.70
CA ILE A 622 -38.69 16.72 -47.75
C ILE A 622 -37.34 16.89 -48.45
N LEU A 623 -36.30 16.16 -48.00
CA LEU A 623 -34.93 16.31 -48.48
C LEU A 623 -34.43 15.08 -49.25
N GLN A 624 -35.35 14.20 -49.66
CA GLN A 624 -35.02 12.99 -50.39
C GLN A 624 -35.32 13.18 -51.86
N PHE A 625 -34.32 12.91 -52.70
CA PHE A 625 -34.39 13.06 -54.15
C PHE A 625 -33.76 11.83 -54.81
N ASP A 626 -34.30 11.45 -55.97
CA ASP A 626 -33.69 10.42 -56.82
C ASP A 626 -32.47 10.97 -57.60
N SER A 627 -31.86 10.12 -58.43
CA SER A 627 -30.71 10.48 -59.25
C SER A 627 -31.00 11.61 -60.25
N GLU A 628 -32.26 11.81 -60.60
CA GLU A 628 -32.76 12.82 -61.53
C GLU A 628 -33.19 14.11 -60.81
N GLY A 629 -33.02 14.18 -59.49
CA GLY A 629 -33.36 15.32 -58.67
C GLY A 629 -34.86 15.51 -58.41
N GLN A 630 -35.69 14.49 -58.69
CA GLN A 630 -37.11 14.50 -58.36
C GLN A 630 -37.33 14.07 -56.90
N PRO A 631 -38.34 14.64 -56.19
CA PRO A 631 -38.66 14.22 -54.84
C PRO A 631 -38.93 12.71 -54.76
N ALA A 632 -38.17 12.02 -53.91
CA ALA A 632 -38.22 10.58 -53.74
C ALA A 632 -38.27 10.22 -52.24
N PRO A 633 -39.44 10.40 -51.59
CA PRO A 633 -39.57 10.14 -50.16
C PRO A 633 -39.35 8.67 -49.84
N THR A 634 -38.66 8.40 -48.74
CA THR A 634 -38.34 7.05 -48.26
C THR A 634 -39.30 6.61 -47.14
N GLN A 635 -39.85 7.57 -46.38
CA GLN A 635 -40.85 7.33 -45.36
C GLN A 635 -42.24 7.24 -45.97
N GLN A 636 -42.99 6.21 -45.60
CA GLN A 636 -44.35 5.98 -46.08
C GLN A 636 -45.35 6.90 -45.37
N TYR A 637 -45.65 6.65 -44.09
CA TYR A 637 -46.56 7.47 -43.30
C TYR A 637 -45.82 8.23 -42.19
N PRO A 638 -46.26 9.47 -41.84
CA PRO A 638 -45.85 10.12 -40.60
C PRO A 638 -46.15 9.24 -39.38
N VAL A 639 -47.37 8.71 -39.28
CA VAL A 639 -47.80 7.81 -38.21
C VAL A 639 -48.61 6.67 -38.81
N ASN A 640 -48.15 5.44 -38.58
CA ASN A 640 -48.83 4.20 -38.97
C ASN A 640 -49.18 3.40 -37.72
N VAL A 641 -50.47 3.09 -37.52
CA VAL A 641 -50.98 2.33 -36.39
C VAL A 641 -51.92 1.24 -36.88
N SER A 642 -51.56 -0.02 -36.60
CA SER A 642 -52.41 -1.19 -36.90
C SER A 642 -53.16 -1.74 -35.67
N ALA A 643 -52.82 -1.28 -34.47
CA ALA A 643 -53.40 -1.75 -33.23
C ALA A 643 -54.46 -0.79 -32.66
N ALA A 644 -55.22 -1.25 -31.67
CA ALA A 644 -56.25 -0.43 -31.02
C ALA A 644 -55.63 0.76 -30.26
N LEU A 645 -56.30 1.92 -30.34
CA LEU A 645 -55.96 3.15 -29.64
C LEU A 645 -57.09 3.51 -28.68
N THR A 646 -56.77 3.76 -27.42
CA THR A 646 -57.72 4.19 -26.39
C THR A 646 -57.14 5.37 -25.62
N ASP A 647 -57.87 6.48 -25.57
CA ASP A 647 -57.40 7.71 -24.91
C ASP A 647 -56.02 8.17 -25.41
N THR A 648 -55.80 8.07 -26.73
CA THR A 648 -54.52 8.43 -27.37
C THR A 648 -54.63 9.78 -28.08
N ASP A 649 -53.69 10.67 -27.82
CA ASP A 649 -53.59 11.95 -28.52
C ASP A 649 -52.51 11.93 -29.62
N ILE A 650 -52.87 12.28 -30.86
CA ILE A 650 -51.96 12.41 -32.01
C ILE A 650 -52.11 13.83 -32.58
N SER A 651 -51.69 14.84 -31.82
CA SER A 651 -51.95 16.26 -32.12
C SER A 651 -50.69 17.11 -32.26
N PHE A 652 -50.81 18.25 -32.94
CA PHE A 652 -49.75 19.26 -33.07
C PHE A 652 -48.47 18.78 -33.77
N ASN A 653 -48.55 17.69 -34.56
CA ASN A 653 -47.42 17.24 -35.35
C ASN A 653 -47.31 18.05 -36.64
N HIS A 654 -46.08 18.16 -37.15
CA HIS A 654 -45.83 18.77 -38.45
C HIS A 654 -45.42 17.66 -39.43
N CYS A 655 -46.31 17.32 -40.36
CA CYS A 655 -46.24 16.16 -41.24
C CYS A 655 -46.11 16.60 -42.71
N VAL A 656 -44.92 16.46 -43.31
CA VAL A 656 -44.68 16.96 -44.69
C VAL A 656 -43.77 16.03 -45.47
N GLY A 657 -44.12 15.77 -46.73
CA GLY A 657 -43.24 15.14 -47.71
C GLY A 657 -43.12 13.62 -47.59
N ASN A 658 -43.86 12.96 -46.70
CA ASN A 658 -43.89 11.49 -46.66
C ASN A 658 -44.61 10.95 -47.91
N ALA A 659 -44.28 9.74 -48.37
CA ALA A 659 -44.83 9.15 -49.60
C ALA A 659 -46.38 9.08 -49.56
N ALA A 660 -46.91 8.68 -48.40
CA ALA A 660 -48.31 8.82 -48.04
C ALA A 660 -48.40 9.81 -46.88
N ASN A 661 -48.46 11.10 -47.21
CA ASN A 661 -48.53 12.20 -46.24
C ASN A 661 -49.94 12.29 -45.62
N THR A 662 -50.31 11.29 -44.82
CA THR A 662 -51.56 11.17 -44.04
C THR A 662 -51.34 10.22 -42.88
N PHE A 663 -52.22 10.20 -41.87
CA PHE A 663 -52.16 9.16 -40.83
C PHE A 663 -52.82 7.87 -41.33
N ASN A 664 -52.17 6.73 -41.10
CA ASN A 664 -52.77 5.42 -41.35
C ASN A 664 -53.16 4.75 -40.03
N LEU A 665 -54.42 4.91 -39.63
CA LEU A 665 -54.97 4.41 -38.36
C LEU A 665 -56.03 3.34 -38.64
N THR A 666 -55.64 2.06 -38.67
CA THR A 666 -56.54 0.95 -39.07
C THR A 666 -57.12 0.17 -37.89
N GLY A 667 -56.51 0.28 -36.70
CA GLY A 667 -57.05 -0.32 -35.48
C GLY A 667 -58.26 0.44 -34.92
N THR A 668 -58.97 -0.18 -33.96
CA THR A 668 -60.10 0.44 -33.27
C THR A 668 -59.67 1.73 -32.56
N GLN A 669 -60.42 2.82 -32.77
CA GLN A 669 -60.15 4.12 -32.18
C GLN A 669 -61.22 4.44 -31.12
N THR A 670 -60.80 4.58 -29.86
CA THR A 670 -61.68 4.94 -28.74
C THR A 670 -61.18 6.22 -28.09
N ARG A 671 -61.92 7.33 -28.23
CA ARG A 671 -61.54 8.65 -27.69
C ARG A 671 -60.13 9.09 -28.12
N VAL A 672 -59.84 8.90 -29.41
CA VAL A 672 -58.58 9.32 -30.04
C VAL A 672 -58.73 10.75 -30.56
N THR A 673 -57.75 11.60 -30.28
CA THR A 673 -57.70 12.98 -30.78
C THR A 673 -56.60 13.13 -31.82
N THR A 674 -56.87 13.92 -32.86
CA THR A 674 -55.92 14.16 -33.96
C THR A 674 -55.86 15.64 -34.34
N PHE A 675 -55.91 16.56 -33.37
CA PHE A 675 -56.07 17.99 -33.64
C PHE A 675 -54.79 18.67 -34.17
N SER A 676 -54.95 19.55 -35.15
CA SER A 676 -53.92 20.50 -35.62
C SER A 676 -52.62 19.86 -36.11
N ASN A 677 -52.70 18.89 -37.03
CA ASN A 677 -51.52 18.27 -37.64
C ASN A 677 -51.18 18.92 -38.99
N ALA A 678 -50.36 19.98 -38.96
CA ALA A 678 -50.03 20.77 -40.14
C ALA A 678 -49.38 19.93 -41.26
N GLY A 679 -49.91 20.08 -42.48
CA GLY A 679 -49.44 19.42 -43.69
C GLY A 679 -50.25 18.18 -44.10
N ILE A 680 -51.15 17.69 -43.23
CA ILE A 680 -52.08 16.58 -43.55
C ILE A 680 -53.52 16.83 -43.11
N GLN A 681 -53.77 17.94 -42.40
CA GLN A 681 -55.08 18.42 -41.98
C GLN A 681 -55.21 19.91 -42.23
#